data_AF-A0AAX4NYU5-F1
#
_entry.id   AF-A0AAX4NYU5-F1
#
_cell.length_a   1.000
_cell.length_b   1.000
_cell.length_c   1.000
_cell.angle_alpha   90.00
_cell.angle_beta   90.00
_cell.angle_gamma   90.00
#
_symmetry.space_group_name_H-M   'P 1'
#
loop_
_entity.id
_entity.type
_entity.pdbx_description
1 polymer ?
#
loop_
_entity_poly.entity_id
_entity_poly.type
_entity_poly.pdbx_seq_one_letter_code
_entity_poly.pdbx_strand_id
1 'polypeptide(L)'
;MVWSTDEVLEFLRRNTAASVAVALLGFPLACFALPVLAPLALAYYFLSQPQKPLAVPQEKAKGLVVDTDKSEEKNDLAAVKPVAEKKPSPSVAASAVVEGGSAPPLTGGVALLRKMREQKAARAKAENPDKKILVAFASQTGTAQEIAKALHAQIVEKTGTPKLAVLSAFNDVDVDSLKPDTFPVVAFVAASTGDGDPPDNTASFYAKMLRKKKEELKGVRYTCLGLGDSNYTRFMAVPRNMRKKFEGLGAECIYWNAEADEVDGLEETVEKWTEGALEAVLKEYRAATAGGSEAMASVEAAESKPPPKFKGLPALLPRRVTFSWQEGVDEGGQAIGVVLGGHHNAEGSYTQERPFLAKVKAARRVTPEGYGKQIVHMELSIDGSNIEYKPGDAFGVLPVNDPNLVDDLLQRLGADGSRVFEASEAVNSIRAPCSVRAALSRHCDLTTPAKKSLIRLLAESCDDVKEKDDLLLICSAEGKPRYKKEILEAQPNLLDLLRAYPSCRPKVEDLVEFLPALAPREYSVSSCPHAHGGSIHFAFSVVEFETGGGRTRRGVATNWLAGIADAVASGESCEVPIFPKPSKDFHHPEDAVRPVVMIGPGTGVSPFRGFVHHRKYLLSLQGGEGAVGESWLFFGCRERTKDAIYLDEFDAFVESGVLTTLDCAFSREQEEKVYVQDKMGESGTRLSNLILNEDAFIFVCGDGQHMAKDVHAKLEEILCEHGGLKRAAATAYLQIMQKQGRYVRDTWS
;
A
#
# COMPACT_ATOMS: atom_id res chain seq x y z
N MET A 1 -13.15 11.19 -42.38
CA MET A 1 -14.39 11.26 -43.18
C MET A 1 -15.53 10.86 -42.27
N VAL A 2 -16.67 11.54 -42.33
CA VAL A 2 -17.87 11.19 -41.56
C VAL A 2 -18.91 10.72 -42.56
N TRP A 3 -19.45 9.51 -42.35
CA TRP A 3 -20.49 8.94 -43.22
C TRP A 3 -21.84 9.60 -42.90
N SER A 4 -22.65 9.79 -43.93
CA SER A 4 -24.02 10.27 -43.82
C SER A 4 -24.94 9.17 -43.28
N THR A 5 -26.08 9.59 -42.71
CA THR A 5 -27.08 8.68 -42.13
C THR A 5 -27.65 7.70 -43.17
N ASP A 6 -27.72 8.11 -44.44
CA ASP A 6 -28.22 7.28 -45.54
C ASP A 6 -27.22 6.19 -45.96
N GLU A 7 -25.92 6.47 -45.95
CA GLU A 7 -24.87 5.46 -46.20
C GLU A 7 -24.86 4.36 -45.12
N VAL A 8 -25.11 4.74 -43.85
CA VAL A 8 -25.27 3.79 -42.74
C VAL A 8 -26.53 2.93 -42.91
N LEU A 9 -27.64 3.52 -43.36
CA LEU A 9 -28.89 2.79 -43.62
C LEU A 9 -28.78 1.84 -44.83
N GLU A 10 -28.05 2.21 -45.87
CA GLU A 10 -27.82 1.29 -47.01
C GLU A 10 -26.91 0.11 -46.63
N PHE A 11 -25.86 0.36 -45.84
CA PHE A 11 -25.00 -0.70 -45.30
C PHE A 11 -25.78 -1.72 -44.45
N LEU A 12 -26.69 -1.24 -43.59
CA LEU A 12 -27.53 -2.11 -42.76
C LEU A 12 -28.56 -2.90 -43.59
N ARG A 13 -29.10 -2.33 -44.68
CA ARG A 13 -30.00 -3.05 -45.61
C ARG A 13 -29.29 -4.15 -46.41
N ARG A 14 -28.03 -3.94 -46.83
CA ARG A 14 -27.27 -4.96 -47.57
C ARG A 14 -26.90 -6.16 -46.70
N ASN A 15 -26.50 -5.93 -45.45
CA ASN A 15 -26.05 -7.02 -44.55
C ASN A 15 -27.19 -7.82 -43.89
N THR A 16 -28.39 -7.24 -43.77
CA THR A 16 -29.56 -7.99 -43.25
C THR A 16 -30.11 -9.00 -44.26
N ALA A 17 -30.03 -8.73 -45.58
CA ALA A 17 -30.42 -9.69 -46.62
C ALA A 17 -29.57 -10.97 -46.63
N ALA A 18 -28.26 -10.85 -46.33
CA ALA A 18 -27.34 -12.00 -46.28
C ALA A 18 -27.64 -12.97 -45.12
N SER A 19 -28.23 -12.48 -44.02
CA SER A 19 -28.46 -13.28 -42.81
C SER A 19 -29.73 -14.15 -42.87
N VAL A 20 -30.64 -13.91 -43.81
CA VAL A 20 -31.92 -14.63 -43.93
C VAL A 20 -31.81 -15.90 -44.78
N ALA A 21 -30.79 -16.01 -45.64
CA ALA A 21 -30.65 -17.11 -46.59
C ALA A 21 -30.22 -18.46 -45.98
N VAL A 22 -29.65 -18.47 -44.77
CA VAL A 22 -29.08 -19.68 -44.14
C VAL A 22 -30.10 -20.46 -43.28
N ALA A 23 -31.27 -19.88 -42.99
CA ALA A 23 -32.22 -20.41 -42.01
C ALA A 23 -33.28 -21.41 -42.55
N LEU A 24 -33.15 -21.92 -43.78
CA LEU A 24 -34.23 -22.64 -44.49
C LEU A 24 -34.01 -24.13 -44.78
N LEU A 25 -33.10 -24.83 -44.07
CA LEU A 25 -32.92 -26.29 -44.22
C LEU A 25 -32.77 -27.05 -42.88
N GLY A 26 -33.84 -27.70 -42.45
CA GLY A 26 -33.84 -29.05 -41.80
C GLY A 26 -33.19 -29.29 -40.42
N PHE A 27 -34.05 -29.36 -39.38
CA PHE A 27 -33.92 -30.04 -38.06
C PHE A 27 -33.30 -31.48 -38.05
N PRO A 28 -33.01 -32.17 -36.89
CA PRO A 28 -33.26 -31.79 -35.46
C PRO A 28 -32.17 -32.14 -34.39
N LEU A 29 -32.42 -31.68 -33.13
CA LEU A 29 -31.85 -32.10 -31.80
C LEU A 29 -30.37 -31.72 -31.49
N ALA A 30 -29.97 -31.31 -30.27
CA ALA A 30 -30.71 -30.81 -29.08
C ALA A 30 -29.76 -30.09 -28.09
N CYS A 31 -30.32 -29.20 -27.24
CA CYS A 31 -29.79 -28.72 -25.95
C CYS A 31 -28.43 -28.00 -25.87
N PHE A 32 -28.45 -26.65 -25.82
CA PHE A 32 -27.95 -25.77 -24.72
C PHE A 32 -27.49 -24.38 -25.23
N ALA A 33 -28.37 -23.37 -25.18
CA ALA A 33 -27.99 -21.94 -25.24
C ALA A 33 -29.15 -20.99 -24.85
N LEU A 34 -29.24 -20.63 -23.57
CA LEU A 34 -29.92 -19.43 -23.05
C LEU A 34 -29.04 -18.96 -21.88
N PRO A 35 -28.48 -17.73 -21.90
CA PRO A 35 -29.28 -16.50 -22.01
C PRO A 35 -28.59 -15.34 -22.78
N VAL A 36 -28.97 -15.08 -24.04
CA VAL A 36 -28.59 -13.82 -24.75
C VAL A 36 -29.76 -13.20 -25.54
N LEU A 37 -30.76 -13.98 -25.99
CA LEU A 37 -31.77 -13.52 -26.96
C LEU A 37 -33.01 -12.80 -26.39
N ALA A 38 -33.21 -12.78 -25.07
CA ALA A 38 -34.39 -12.17 -24.45
C ALA A 38 -34.54 -10.64 -24.67
N PRO A 39 -33.48 -9.80 -24.62
CA PRO A 39 -33.62 -8.34 -24.75
C PRO A 39 -34.01 -7.89 -26.17
N LEU A 40 -33.53 -8.59 -27.20
CA LEU A 40 -33.71 -8.20 -28.60
C LEU A 40 -35.13 -8.49 -29.11
N ALA A 41 -35.73 -9.60 -28.69
CA ALA A 41 -37.12 -9.93 -29.02
C ALA A 41 -38.11 -8.90 -28.45
N LEU A 42 -37.85 -8.39 -27.24
CA LEU A 42 -38.70 -7.40 -26.59
C LEU A 42 -38.65 -6.04 -27.30
N ALA A 43 -37.47 -5.60 -27.73
CA ALA A 43 -37.30 -4.36 -28.51
C ALA A 43 -38.04 -4.41 -29.86
N TYR A 44 -37.97 -5.54 -30.57
CA TYR A 44 -38.68 -5.73 -31.84
C TYR A 44 -40.21 -5.72 -31.67
N TYR A 45 -40.72 -6.28 -30.58
CA TYR A 45 -42.16 -6.29 -30.26
C TYR A 45 -42.74 -4.90 -30.00
N PHE A 46 -42.00 -4.01 -29.33
CA PHE A 46 -42.45 -2.63 -29.10
C PHE A 46 -42.37 -1.74 -30.35
N LEU A 47 -41.46 -2.03 -31.28
CA LEU A 47 -41.27 -1.25 -32.51
C LEU A 47 -42.23 -1.62 -33.66
N SER A 48 -43.02 -2.69 -33.52
CA SER A 48 -43.85 -3.24 -34.60
C SER A 48 -45.36 -2.97 -34.49
N GLN A 49 -45.80 -2.16 -33.50
CA GLN A 49 -47.22 -1.85 -33.30
C GLN A 49 -47.65 -0.56 -34.05
N PRO A 50 -48.70 -0.60 -34.88
CA PRO A 50 -49.18 0.58 -35.62
C PRO A 50 -50.03 1.51 -34.74
N GLN A 51 -49.66 2.79 -34.64
CA GLN A 51 -50.48 3.80 -33.98
C GLN A 51 -51.46 4.51 -34.93
N LYS A 52 -52.67 4.78 -34.45
CA LYS A 52 -53.59 5.78 -35.00
C LYS A 52 -54.16 6.68 -33.88
N PRO A 53 -54.57 7.92 -34.19
CA PRO A 53 -54.36 9.05 -33.27
C PRO A 53 -55.65 9.70 -32.77
N LEU A 54 -55.52 10.60 -31.78
CA LEU A 54 -56.44 11.75 -31.64
C LEU A 54 -55.84 12.92 -30.83
N ALA A 55 -55.82 14.09 -31.47
CA ALA A 55 -55.85 15.48 -30.98
C ALA A 55 -54.87 15.97 -29.86
N VAL A 56 -53.99 16.88 -30.30
CA VAL A 56 -53.13 17.85 -29.57
C VAL A 56 -53.81 19.24 -29.71
N PRO A 57 -53.79 20.22 -28.77
CA PRO A 57 -52.66 21.18 -28.61
C PRO A 57 -52.55 21.89 -27.24
N GLN A 58 -51.60 22.78 -26.93
CA GLN A 58 -50.18 23.06 -27.30
C GLN A 58 -49.71 24.08 -26.23
N GLU A 59 -48.41 24.15 -25.91
CA GLU A 59 -47.78 25.48 -25.82
C GLU A 59 -46.28 25.46 -26.10
N LYS A 60 -45.72 26.65 -26.38
CA LYS A 60 -44.48 26.85 -27.14
C LYS A 60 -43.31 27.29 -26.26
N ALA A 61 -42.11 26.90 -26.68
CA ALA A 61 -40.88 27.54 -26.23
C ALA A 61 -40.62 28.86 -26.97
N LYS A 62 -40.04 29.84 -26.27
CA LYS A 62 -38.85 30.63 -26.67
C LYS A 62 -38.45 31.53 -25.49
N GLY A 63 -37.15 31.60 -25.20
CA GLY A 63 -36.63 32.38 -24.06
C GLY A 63 -35.77 33.57 -24.50
N LEU A 64 -35.23 34.30 -23.52
CA LEU A 64 -34.04 35.14 -23.67
C LEU A 64 -33.45 35.48 -22.28
N VAL A 65 -32.11 35.47 -22.20
CA VAL A 65 -31.21 36.39 -21.45
C VAL A 65 -31.43 36.68 -19.95
N VAL A 66 -30.29 36.69 -19.23
CA VAL A 66 -30.08 37.16 -17.86
C VAL A 66 -30.00 38.70 -17.84
N ASP A 67 -30.72 39.39 -16.93
CA ASP A 67 -30.10 40.25 -15.91
C ASP A 67 -31.08 40.77 -14.83
N THR A 68 -30.48 41.25 -13.72
CA THR A 68 -30.96 42.23 -12.70
C THR A 68 -32.20 41.99 -11.81
N ASP A 69 -31.88 41.59 -10.57
CA ASP A 69 -32.04 42.40 -9.33
C ASP A 69 -33.43 42.60 -8.63
N LYS A 70 -33.34 42.60 -7.28
CA LYS A 70 -34.25 43.12 -6.23
C LYS A 70 -35.62 42.51 -5.88
N SER A 71 -35.75 42.26 -4.57
CA SER A 71 -36.91 42.61 -3.69
C SER A 71 -38.23 41.83 -3.88
N GLU A 72 -39.11 41.65 -2.88
CA GLU A 72 -39.03 41.77 -1.42
C GLU A 72 -40.21 40.98 -0.78
N GLU A 73 -40.16 40.79 0.54
CA GLU A 73 -41.31 40.69 1.46
C GLU A 73 -42.49 39.71 1.22
N LYS A 74 -42.55 38.74 2.15
CA LYS A 74 -43.61 38.56 3.18
C LYS A 74 -44.84 37.66 2.98
N ASN A 75 -45.19 37.09 4.15
CA ASN A 75 -46.52 36.75 4.66
C ASN A 75 -47.28 35.53 4.11
N ASP A 76 -48.02 34.76 4.91
CA ASP A 76 -47.93 34.48 6.36
C ASP A 76 -48.87 33.29 6.73
N LEU A 77 -48.87 32.89 8.01
CA LEU A 77 -50.01 32.28 8.73
C LEU A 77 -50.55 30.89 8.30
N ALA A 78 -49.98 29.87 8.96
CA ALA A 78 -50.67 28.94 9.89
C ALA A 78 -51.99 28.23 9.52
N ALA A 79 -52.05 26.90 9.72
CA ALA A 79 -52.62 26.27 10.95
C ALA A 79 -52.98 24.77 10.79
N VAL A 80 -53.28 24.14 11.93
CA VAL A 80 -54.01 22.86 12.14
C VAL A 80 -53.27 21.51 11.92
N LYS A 81 -53.02 20.83 13.05
CA LYS A 81 -53.03 19.37 13.25
C LYS A 81 -54.30 19.04 14.08
N PRO A 82 -54.88 17.81 14.07
CA PRO A 82 -54.41 16.78 15.03
C PRO A 82 -54.75 15.28 14.78
N VAL A 83 -54.25 14.44 15.71
CA VAL A 83 -54.63 13.06 16.08
C VAL A 83 -54.16 11.88 15.18
N ALA A 84 -53.99 10.72 15.83
CA ALA A 84 -53.35 9.50 15.36
C ALA A 84 -54.20 8.25 15.68
N GLU A 85 -53.84 7.09 15.11
CA GLU A 85 -54.39 5.78 15.47
C GLU A 85 -53.31 4.83 16.01
N LYS A 86 -53.74 3.84 16.82
CA LYS A 86 -52.87 2.85 17.48
C LYS A 86 -53.50 1.45 17.41
N LYS A 87 -52.68 0.42 17.18
CA LYS A 87 -53.09 -0.99 17.02
C LYS A 87 -53.51 -1.69 18.34
N PRO A 88 -54.30 -2.78 18.27
CA PRO A 88 -54.79 -3.52 19.44
C PRO A 88 -53.82 -4.60 19.97
N SER A 89 -54.17 -5.16 21.13
CA SER A 89 -53.44 -6.15 21.95
C SER A 89 -54.10 -7.54 22.01
N PRO A 90 -53.40 -8.52 22.62
CA PRO A 90 -53.94 -9.41 23.68
C PRO A 90 -52.91 -9.60 24.84
N SER A 91 -53.09 -10.36 25.94
CA SER A 91 -54.22 -10.80 26.81
C SER A 91 -53.66 -11.63 28.00
N VAL A 92 -54.27 -11.92 29.17
CA VAL A 92 -55.34 -11.36 30.03
C VAL A 92 -55.22 -12.10 31.40
N ALA A 93 -55.02 -11.40 32.54
CA ALA A 93 -55.30 -11.81 33.95
C ALA A 93 -54.70 -10.74 34.90
N ALA A 94 -55.40 -9.98 35.76
CA ALA A 94 -56.38 -10.32 36.83
C ALA A 94 -55.72 -11.01 38.05
N SER A 95 -55.95 -10.60 39.31
CA SER A 95 -56.69 -9.46 39.90
C SER A 95 -56.30 -9.30 41.38
N ALA A 96 -56.28 -8.08 41.94
CA ALA A 96 -56.48 -7.80 43.37
C ALA A 96 -56.74 -6.30 43.63
N VAL A 97 -57.54 -6.02 44.66
CA VAL A 97 -58.11 -4.69 45.01
C VAL A 97 -57.45 -4.14 46.29
N VAL A 98 -57.42 -2.81 46.47
CA VAL A 98 -57.82 -2.05 47.69
C VAL A 98 -57.29 -0.59 47.64
N GLU A 99 -58.05 0.30 48.27
CA GLU A 99 -58.01 1.76 48.16
C GLU A 99 -56.99 2.46 49.08
N GLY A 100 -56.70 3.74 48.75
CA GLY A 100 -56.52 4.79 49.76
C GLY A 100 -55.09 5.22 50.12
N GLY A 101 -54.86 6.54 50.10
CA GLY A 101 -53.77 7.19 50.86
C GLY A 101 -52.68 7.89 50.04
N SER A 102 -52.62 9.22 50.21
CA SER A 102 -51.49 10.15 49.95
C SER A 102 -50.19 9.60 49.34
N ALA A 103 -49.77 10.17 48.21
CA ALA A 103 -48.39 10.06 47.72
C ALA A 103 -47.45 11.04 48.48
N PRO A 104 -46.38 10.56 49.15
CA PRO A 104 -45.36 11.39 49.79
C PRO A 104 -44.31 11.89 48.77
N PRO A 105 -43.32 12.72 49.18
CA PRO A 105 -42.41 13.40 48.23
C PRO A 105 -41.56 12.42 47.42
N LEU A 106 -41.38 12.72 46.12
CA LEU A 106 -40.51 11.95 45.22
C LEU A 106 -39.07 11.89 45.74
N THR A 107 -38.64 10.69 46.12
CA THR A 107 -37.37 10.41 46.77
C THR A 107 -36.16 10.59 45.85
N GLY A 108 -35.15 11.32 46.34
CA GLY A 108 -33.71 11.16 46.06
C GLY A 108 -33.28 10.87 44.63
N GLY A 109 -33.35 9.60 44.22
CA GLY A 109 -32.67 9.06 43.03
C GLY A 109 -33.01 9.75 41.71
N VAL A 110 -34.28 10.07 41.44
CA VAL A 110 -34.66 10.68 40.13
C VAL A 110 -34.23 12.15 40.06
N ALA A 111 -34.35 12.89 41.18
CA ALA A 111 -33.85 14.26 41.28
C ALA A 111 -32.32 14.30 41.22
N LEU A 112 -31.63 13.34 41.84
CA LEU A 112 -30.18 13.20 41.79
C LEU A 112 -29.69 12.84 40.39
N LEU A 113 -30.30 11.88 39.70
CA LEU A 113 -29.96 11.51 38.31
C LEU A 113 -30.22 12.67 37.34
N ARG A 114 -31.28 13.45 37.56
CA ARG A 114 -31.55 14.67 36.78
C ARG A 114 -30.51 15.75 37.08
N LYS A 115 -30.20 16.04 38.35
CA LYS A 115 -29.12 16.97 38.73
C LYS A 115 -27.76 16.51 38.20
N MET A 116 -27.46 15.20 38.20
CA MET A 116 -26.24 14.64 37.63
C MET A 116 -26.21 14.72 36.10
N ARG A 117 -27.35 14.58 35.40
CA ARG A 117 -27.43 14.83 33.95
C ARG A 117 -27.32 16.31 33.61
N GLU A 118 -27.98 17.18 34.37
CA GLU A 118 -27.90 18.63 34.22
C GLU A 118 -26.49 19.15 34.59
N GLN A 119 -25.84 18.60 35.63
CA GLN A 119 -24.45 18.89 35.97
C GLN A 119 -23.46 18.27 34.98
N LYS A 120 -23.73 17.08 34.41
CA LYS A 120 -22.87 16.50 33.37
C LYS A 120 -23.01 17.25 32.04
N ALA A 121 -24.21 17.74 31.71
CA ALA A 121 -24.46 18.60 30.55
C ALA A 121 -23.96 20.04 30.76
N ALA A 122 -24.00 20.58 31.98
CA ALA A 122 -23.42 21.87 32.32
C ALA A 122 -21.89 21.80 32.41
N ARG A 123 -21.32 20.72 32.94
CA ARG A 123 -19.86 20.47 32.95
C ARG A 123 -19.33 20.23 31.53
N ALA A 124 -20.11 19.58 30.67
CA ALA A 124 -19.87 19.51 29.22
C ALA A 124 -20.19 20.82 28.46
N LYS A 125 -20.59 21.90 29.15
CA LYS A 125 -20.79 23.25 28.59
C LYS A 125 -19.93 24.33 29.25
N ALA A 126 -19.19 24.00 30.30
CA ALA A 126 -18.41 24.93 31.13
C ALA A 126 -16.90 24.66 31.07
N GLU A 127 -16.48 23.65 30.32
CA GLU A 127 -15.11 23.43 29.85
C GLU A 127 -15.17 23.45 28.31
N ASN A 128 -14.18 24.03 27.62
CA ASN A 128 -14.11 24.05 26.15
C ASN A 128 -12.81 23.33 25.69
N PRO A 129 -12.83 21.99 25.47
CA PRO A 129 -11.59 21.21 25.37
C PRO A 129 -11.36 20.44 24.05
N ASP A 130 -12.28 20.51 23.06
CA ASP A 130 -12.46 19.39 22.12
C ASP A 130 -11.90 19.53 20.68
N LYS A 131 -11.43 20.71 20.25
CA LYS A 131 -10.77 20.85 18.94
C LYS A 131 -9.32 20.35 19.00
N LYS A 132 -8.88 19.59 18.00
CA LYS A 132 -7.51 19.03 17.91
C LYS A 132 -6.90 19.19 16.52
N ILE A 133 -5.59 19.10 16.44
CA ILE A 133 -4.87 18.95 15.17
C ILE A 133 -4.82 17.46 14.84
N LEU A 134 -5.20 17.06 13.63
CA LEU A 134 -4.94 15.71 13.13
C LEU A 134 -3.63 15.68 12.35
N VAL A 135 -2.74 14.76 12.70
CA VAL A 135 -1.54 14.41 11.94
C VAL A 135 -1.72 12.97 11.45
N ALA A 136 -2.07 12.79 10.18
CA ALA A 136 -2.38 11.48 9.61
C ALA A 136 -1.29 10.96 8.66
N PHE A 137 -1.18 9.64 8.52
CA PHE A 137 -0.25 9.03 7.55
C PHE A 137 -0.88 7.90 6.73
N ALA A 138 -0.45 7.82 5.45
CA ALA A 138 -0.63 6.66 4.59
C ALA A 138 0.73 6.06 4.27
N SER A 139 1.03 4.84 4.76
CA SER A 139 2.37 4.26 4.65
C SER A 139 2.37 2.74 4.58
N GLN A 140 3.10 2.17 3.63
CA GLN A 140 3.31 0.72 3.54
C GLN A 140 4.55 0.27 4.34
N THR A 141 5.68 0.95 4.11
CA THR A 141 7.01 0.63 4.68
C THR A 141 7.41 1.56 5.83
N GLY A 142 6.49 2.38 6.35
CA GLY A 142 6.70 3.26 7.50
C GLY A 142 7.31 4.63 7.21
N THR A 143 7.77 4.93 5.98
CA THR A 143 8.41 6.24 5.67
C THR A 143 7.50 7.44 5.93
N ALA A 144 6.25 7.42 5.46
CA ALA A 144 5.29 8.49 5.73
C ALA A 144 4.88 8.56 7.21
N GLN A 145 4.84 7.41 7.90
CA GLN A 145 4.55 7.34 9.33
C GLN A 145 5.64 8.03 10.16
N GLU A 146 6.92 7.86 9.83
CA GLU A 146 8.03 8.51 10.53
C GLU A 146 8.02 10.04 10.34
N ILE A 147 7.69 10.54 9.15
CA ILE A 147 7.59 11.98 8.90
C ILE A 147 6.39 12.56 9.67
N ALA A 148 5.26 11.85 9.70
CA ALA A 148 4.10 12.25 10.51
C ALA A 148 4.39 12.24 12.02
N LYS A 149 5.12 11.25 12.54
CA LYS A 149 5.64 11.23 13.93
C LYS A 149 6.52 12.46 14.22
N ALA A 150 7.44 12.80 13.31
CA ALA A 150 8.34 13.93 13.48
C ALA A 150 7.61 15.29 13.50
N LEU A 151 6.61 15.49 12.62
CA LEU A 151 5.77 16.69 12.63
C LEU A 151 4.90 16.75 13.90
N HIS A 152 4.30 15.63 14.31
CA HIS A 152 3.52 15.54 15.55
C HIS A 152 4.35 15.94 16.77
N ALA A 153 5.57 15.40 16.92
CA ALA A 153 6.46 15.75 18.02
C ALA A 153 6.87 17.23 18.03
N GLN A 154 7.13 17.83 16.86
CA GLN A 154 7.41 19.27 16.76
C GLN A 154 6.21 20.13 17.17
N ILE A 155 4.98 19.71 16.86
CA ILE A 155 3.75 20.36 17.32
C ILE A 155 3.64 20.24 18.85
N VAL A 156 3.88 19.06 19.42
CA VAL A 156 3.84 18.85 20.87
C VAL A 156 4.92 19.66 21.60
N GLU A 157 6.15 19.71 21.08
CA GLU A 157 7.24 20.51 21.65
C GLU A 157 6.93 22.02 21.62
N LYS A 158 6.45 22.56 20.49
CA LYS A 158 6.09 23.98 20.37
C LYS A 158 4.80 24.40 21.12
N THR A 159 3.96 23.45 21.53
CA THR A 159 2.69 23.75 22.25
C THR A 159 2.70 23.34 23.72
N GLY A 160 3.68 22.54 24.16
CA GLY A 160 3.74 21.96 25.50
C GLY A 160 2.57 21.02 25.84
N THR A 161 1.68 20.70 24.88
CA THR A 161 0.38 20.07 25.14
C THR A 161 0.20 18.81 24.30
N PRO A 162 0.63 17.62 24.77
CA PRO A 162 0.56 16.37 24.01
C PRO A 162 -0.84 16.00 23.49
N LYS A 163 -1.90 16.41 24.21
CA LYS A 163 -3.31 16.10 23.86
C LYS A 163 -3.88 16.97 22.72
N LEU A 164 -3.16 18.02 22.30
CA LEU A 164 -3.59 18.98 21.28
C LEU A 164 -3.52 18.40 19.87
N ALA A 165 -2.58 17.48 19.62
CA ALA A 165 -2.38 16.83 18.33
C ALA A 165 -2.58 15.32 18.43
N VAL A 166 -3.36 14.75 17.50
CA VAL A 166 -3.60 13.31 17.35
C VAL A 166 -2.74 12.80 16.19
N LEU A 167 -1.94 11.76 16.43
CA LEU A 167 -1.22 11.03 15.39
C LEU A 167 -1.97 9.73 15.06
N SER A 168 -2.25 9.45 13.79
CA SER A 168 -3.06 8.28 13.40
C SER A 168 -2.72 7.76 12.00
N ALA A 169 -2.83 6.44 11.78
CA ALA A 169 -2.98 5.92 10.42
C ALA A 169 -4.37 6.29 9.88
N PHE A 170 -4.54 6.39 8.56
CA PHE A 170 -5.82 6.81 7.98
C PHE A 170 -6.97 5.83 8.23
N ASN A 171 -6.75 4.51 8.25
CA ASN A 171 -7.81 3.53 8.55
C ASN A 171 -8.40 3.68 9.95
N ASP A 172 -7.63 4.20 10.91
CA ASP A 172 -8.06 4.42 12.30
C ASP A 172 -8.82 5.76 12.47
N VAL A 173 -8.81 6.63 11.45
CA VAL A 173 -9.57 7.87 11.42
C VAL A 173 -10.96 7.61 10.84
N ASP A 174 -12.00 7.93 11.62
CA ASP A 174 -13.35 8.01 11.05
C ASP A 174 -13.45 9.21 10.10
N VAL A 175 -13.76 8.96 8.82
CA VAL A 175 -13.95 10.01 7.81
C VAL A 175 -15.04 11.00 8.24
N ASP A 176 -16.04 10.56 8.99
CA ASP A 176 -17.11 11.41 9.51
C ASP A 176 -16.69 12.31 10.68
N SER A 177 -15.50 12.11 11.26
CA SER A 177 -14.92 12.99 12.29
C SER A 177 -14.16 14.20 11.71
N LEU A 178 -13.88 14.22 10.40
CA LEU A 178 -13.13 15.30 9.73
C LEU A 178 -14.00 16.56 9.56
N LYS A 179 -14.27 17.25 10.66
CA LYS A 179 -15.13 18.45 10.73
C LYS A 179 -14.43 19.58 11.49
N PRO A 180 -14.74 20.86 11.22
CA PRO A 180 -14.09 22.01 11.87
C PRO A 180 -14.23 22.07 13.40
N ASP A 181 -15.22 21.35 13.95
CA ASP A 181 -15.49 21.28 15.38
C ASP A 181 -14.68 20.18 16.10
N THR A 182 -14.05 19.27 15.37
CA THR A 182 -13.22 18.18 15.91
C THR A 182 -11.78 18.32 15.43
N PHE A 183 -11.59 18.42 14.11
CA PHE A 183 -10.30 18.58 13.44
C PHE A 183 -10.33 19.81 12.52
N PRO A 184 -10.24 21.05 13.08
CA PRO A 184 -10.12 22.26 12.26
C PRO A 184 -8.88 22.28 11.37
N VAL A 185 -7.81 21.58 11.75
CA VAL A 185 -6.55 21.50 10.99
C VAL A 185 -6.11 20.04 10.85
N VAL A 186 -5.81 19.64 9.60
CA VAL A 186 -5.35 18.30 9.24
C VAL A 186 -4.04 18.38 8.45
N ALA A 187 -2.93 17.95 9.04
CA ALA A 187 -1.70 17.69 8.31
C ALA A 187 -1.62 16.21 7.96
N PHE A 188 -1.20 15.86 6.73
CA PHE A 188 -0.98 14.45 6.40
C PHE A 188 0.19 14.18 5.47
N VAL A 189 0.79 13.01 5.64
CA VAL A 189 1.85 12.47 4.77
C VAL A 189 1.31 11.22 4.09
N ALA A 190 1.27 11.18 2.77
CA ALA A 190 0.72 10.05 2.04
C ALA A 190 1.71 9.46 1.02
N ALA A 191 1.88 8.14 1.04
CA ALA A 191 2.57 7.40 -0.01
C ALA A 191 1.58 6.78 -1.02
N SER A 192 2.08 6.41 -2.19
CA SER A 192 1.42 5.45 -3.11
C SER A 192 2.13 4.09 -3.03
N THR A 193 1.45 3.00 -3.41
CA THR A 193 1.98 1.63 -3.45
C THR A 193 1.67 0.96 -4.78
N GLY A 194 2.50 -0.01 -5.19
CA GLY A 194 2.40 -0.62 -6.52
C GLY A 194 2.32 0.46 -7.62
N ASP A 195 1.53 0.22 -8.67
CA ASP A 195 1.25 1.26 -9.66
C ASP A 195 0.08 2.18 -9.22
N GLY A 196 0.24 2.88 -8.10
CA GLY A 196 -0.63 3.99 -7.68
C GLY A 196 -1.85 3.63 -6.81
N ASP A 197 -1.78 2.55 -6.03
CA ASP A 197 -2.79 2.14 -5.04
C ASP A 197 -2.51 2.69 -3.63
N PRO A 198 -3.55 2.90 -2.79
CA PRO A 198 -3.37 3.35 -1.41
C PRO A 198 -2.70 2.25 -0.55
N PRO A 199 -1.78 2.62 0.37
CA PRO A 199 -1.24 1.70 1.36
C PRO A 199 -2.33 0.98 2.17
N ASP A 200 -2.04 -0.21 2.68
CA ASP A 200 -3.03 -1.07 3.34
C ASP A 200 -3.66 -0.38 4.56
N ASN A 201 -2.87 0.37 5.35
CA ASN A 201 -3.33 1.19 6.48
C ASN A 201 -4.16 2.43 6.10
N THR A 202 -4.49 2.58 4.81
CA THR A 202 -5.24 3.71 4.25
C THR A 202 -6.36 3.27 3.30
N ALA A 203 -6.30 2.06 2.74
CA ALA A 203 -7.21 1.60 1.69
C ALA A 203 -8.71 1.74 2.07
N SER A 204 -9.09 1.42 3.31
CA SER A 204 -10.49 1.51 3.75
C SER A 204 -10.96 2.96 3.91
N PHE A 205 -10.11 3.84 4.45
CA PHE A 205 -10.35 5.28 4.54
C PHE A 205 -10.46 5.90 3.14
N TYR A 206 -9.53 5.57 2.25
CA TYR A 206 -9.49 6.06 0.86
C TYR A 206 -10.78 5.71 0.11
N ALA A 207 -11.23 4.46 0.19
CA ALA A 207 -12.46 4.01 -0.44
C ALA A 207 -13.72 4.71 0.11
N LYS A 208 -13.79 4.95 1.44
CA LYS A 208 -14.88 5.73 2.07
C LYS A 208 -14.83 7.20 1.65
N MET A 209 -13.65 7.81 1.70
CA MET A 209 -13.42 9.23 1.42
C MET A 209 -13.73 9.59 -0.03
N LEU A 210 -13.39 8.73 -1.01
CA LEU A 210 -13.80 8.91 -2.41
C LEU A 210 -15.32 8.97 -2.61
N ARG A 211 -16.11 8.27 -1.78
CA ARG A 211 -17.59 8.24 -1.85
C ARG A 211 -18.29 9.45 -1.21
N LYS A 212 -17.56 10.30 -0.46
CA LYS A 212 -18.12 11.49 0.22
C LYS A 212 -18.68 12.53 -0.75
N LYS A 213 -19.71 13.25 -0.33
CA LYS A 213 -20.43 14.28 -1.10
C LYS A 213 -19.79 15.66 -0.92
N LYS A 214 -20.02 16.56 -1.88
CA LYS A 214 -19.46 17.91 -1.90
C LYS A 214 -19.76 18.68 -0.60
N GLU A 215 -18.81 19.51 -0.17
CA GLU A 215 -18.88 20.41 1.01
C GLU A 215 -18.87 19.74 2.40
N GLU A 216 -18.67 18.42 2.50
CA GLU A 216 -18.57 17.73 3.81
C GLU A 216 -17.33 18.10 4.65
N LEU A 217 -16.29 18.71 4.06
CA LEU A 217 -15.08 19.19 4.75
C LEU A 217 -14.98 20.73 4.81
N LYS A 218 -16.08 21.45 4.56
CA LYS A 218 -16.09 22.92 4.52
C LYS A 218 -15.59 23.53 5.83
N GLY A 219 -14.55 24.37 5.74
CA GLY A 219 -13.91 25.00 6.90
C GLY A 219 -12.80 24.18 7.57
N VAL A 220 -12.52 22.97 7.08
CA VAL A 220 -11.32 22.21 7.47
C VAL A 220 -10.11 22.77 6.73
N ARG A 221 -9.04 23.07 7.47
CA ARG A 221 -7.75 23.54 6.96
C ARG A 221 -6.82 22.33 6.78
N TYR A 222 -6.08 22.24 5.67
CA TYR A 222 -5.20 21.08 5.45
C TYR A 222 -3.87 21.39 4.78
N THR A 223 -2.88 20.52 4.98
CA THR A 223 -1.67 20.44 4.15
C THR A 223 -1.21 18.99 3.99
N CYS A 224 -0.62 18.68 2.83
CA CYS A 224 -0.30 17.34 2.37
C CYS A 224 1.15 17.27 1.87
N LEU A 225 1.91 16.32 2.39
CA LEU A 225 3.14 15.84 1.76
C LEU A 225 2.86 14.54 1.01
N GLY A 226 3.05 14.54 -0.31
CA GLY A 226 3.07 13.32 -1.11
C GLY A 226 4.44 12.68 -1.13
N LEU A 227 4.50 11.36 -0.97
CA LEU A 227 5.66 10.52 -1.26
C LEU A 227 5.34 9.58 -2.43
N GLY A 228 6.32 9.30 -3.26
CA GLY A 228 6.22 8.38 -4.38
C GLY A 228 7.52 8.29 -5.14
N ASP A 229 7.54 7.44 -6.16
CA ASP A 229 8.71 7.17 -6.99
C ASP A 229 8.31 7.36 -8.48
N SER A 230 9.00 8.23 -9.21
CA SER A 230 8.73 8.50 -10.64
C SER A 230 9.09 7.36 -11.60
N ASN A 231 9.71 6.28 -11.12
CA ASN A 231 9.85 5.02 -11.84
C ASN A 231 8.48 4.38 -12.17
N TYR A 232 7.47 4.62 -11.34
CA TYR A 232 6.12 4.04 -11.47
C TYR A 232 5.21 4.87 -12.37
N THR A 233 4.30 4.20 -13.12
CA THR A 233 3.41 4.86 -14.09
C THR A 233 2.51 5.91 -13.42
N ARG A 234 1.96 5.54 -12.25
CA ARG A 234 0.98 6.32 -11.50
C ARG A 234 1.65 7.08 -10.35
N PHE A 235 2.78 7.73 -10.64
CA PHE A 235 3.52 8.61 -9.73
C PHE A 235 2.59 9.59 -9.01
N MET A 236 2.69 9.60 -7.67
CA MET A 236 1.90 10.43 -6.74
C MET A 236 0.37 10.26 -6.84
N ALA A 237 -0.15 9.17 -7.42
CA ALA A 237 -1.58 9.01 -7.65
C ALA A 237 -2.42 9.09 -6.37
N VAL A 238 -1.98 8.48 -5.26
CA VAL A 238 -2.74 8.51 -4.01
C VAL A 238 -2.74 9.90 -3.38
N PRO A 239 -1.58 10.57 -3.13
CA PRO A 239 -1.55 11.94 -2.62
C PRO A 239 -2.33 12.94 -3.47
N ARG A 240 -2.19 12.89 -4.80
CA ARG A 240 -2.89 13.79 -5.73
C ARG A 240 -4.40 13.57 -5.71
N ASN A 241 -4.86 12.31 -5.67
CA ASN A 241 -6.28 11.99 -5.55
C ASN A 241 -6.86 12.41 -4.19
N MET A 242 -6.13 12.20 -3.08
CA MET A 242 -6.56 12.66 -1.76
C MET A 242 -6.68 14.18 -1.70
N ARG A 243 -5.67 14.92 -2.19
CA ARG A 243 -5.66 16.39 -2.30
C ARG A 243 -6.85 16.91 -3.09
N LYS A 244 -7.04 16.42 -4.32
CA LYS A 244 -8.15 16.79 -5.21
C LYS A 244 -9.52 16.49 -4.58
N LYS A 245 -9.62 15.41 -3.79
CA LYS A 245 -10.86 15.07 -3.10
C LYS A 245 -11.08 15.95 -1.87
N PHE A 246 -10.07 16.25 -1.06
CA PHE A 246 -10.17 17.21 0.05
C PHE A 246 -10.67 18.58 -0.42
N GLU A 247 -10.07 19.12 -1.50
CA GLU A 247 -10.50 20.37 -2.13
C GLU A 247 -11.93 20.28 -2.69
N GLY A 248 -12.28 19.19 -3.38
CA GLY A 248 -13.64 18.94 -3.88
C GLY A 248 -14.69 18.75 -2.77
N LEU A 249 -14.26 18.43 -1.55
CA LEU A 249 -15.10 18.36 -0.35
C LEU A 249 -15.14 19.69 0.42
N GLY A 250 -14.43 20.74 -0.02
CA GLY A 250 -14.44 22.08 0.58
C GLY A 250 -13.38 22.34 1.65
N ALA A 251 -12.38 21.47 1.80
CA ALA A 251 -11.22 21.74 2.64
C ALA A 251 -10.28 22.73 1.95
N GLU A 252 -9.65 23.62 2.72
CA GLU A 252 -8.78 24.68 2.21
C GLU A 252 -7.31 24.39 2.52
N CYS A 253 -6.45 24.45 1.50
CA CYS A 253 -5.01 24.23 1.62
C CYS A 253 -4.32 25.42 2.32
N ILE A 254 -3.55 25.17 3.39
CA ILE A 254 -2.92 26.24 4.20
C ILE A 254 -1.41 26.38 4.02
N TYR A 255 -0.76 25.37 3.47
CA TYR A 255 0.66 25.38 3.17
C TYR A 255 0.95 24.50 1.95
N TRP A 256 1.95 24.88 1.16
CA TRP A 256 2.33 24.21 -0.09
C TRP A 256 2.28 22.68 0.05
N ASN A 257 1.45 22.05 -0.77
CA ASN A 257 1.34 20.60 -0.81
C ASN A 257 2.50 20.01 -1.63
N ALA A 258 3.59 19.67 -0.94
CA ALA A 258 4.81 19.16 -1.54
C ALA A 258 4.66 17.73 -2.07
N GLU A 259 5.54 17.35 -2.99
CA GLU A 259 5.64 16.01 -3.58
C GLU A 259 7.14 15.64 -3.59
N ALA A 260 7.52 14.66 -2.76
CA ALA A 260 8.90 14.19 -2.61
C ALA A 260 9.10 12.88 -3.39
N ASP A 261 9.99 12.92 -4.39
CA ASP A 261 10.33 11.77 -5.23
C ASP A 261 11.46 10.95 -4.58
N GLU A 262 11.28 9.64 -4.49
CA GLU A 262 12.29 8.71 -3.98
C GLU A 262 13.52 8.63 -4.89
N VAL A 263 13.36 8.90 -6.20
CA VAL A 263 14.46 8.95 -7.17
C VAL A 263 15.42 10.12 -6.92
N ASP A 264 14.88 11.29 -6.56
CA ASP A 264 15.66 12.52 -6.30
C ASP A 264 16.20 12.59 -4.86
N GLY A 265 15.71 11.71 -3.98
CA GLY A 265 15.93 11.77 -2.54
C GLY A 265 14.86 12.59 -1.82
N LEU A 266 14.34 12.07 -0.71
CA LEU A 266 13.20 12.66 -0.02
C LEU A 266 13.57 13.86 0.85
N GLU A 267 14.78 13.88 1.41
CA GLU A 267 15.17 14.71 2.55
C GLU A 267 14.88 16.20 2.35
N GLU A 268 15.29 16.77 1.23
CA GLU A 268 15.19 18.22 1.03
C GLU A 268 13.74 18.70 0.92
N THR A 269 12.89 17.93 0.25
CA THR A 269 11.46 18.24 0.12
C THR A 269 10.74 18.00 1.44
N VAL A 270 11.08 16.93 2.16
CA VAL A 270 10.55 16.62 3.49
C VAL A 270 10.91 17.69 4.52
N GLU A 271 12.18 18.12 4.57
CA GLU A 271 12.67 19.15 5.49
C GLU A 271 11.95 20.49 5.26
N LYS A 272 12.00 21.00 4.02
CA LYS A 272 11.33 22.26 3.62
C LYS A 272 9.82 22.22 3.92
N TRP A 273 9.15 21.12 3.62
CA TRP A 273 7.72 20.98 3.89
C TRP A 273 7.43 20.94 5.39
N THR A 274 8.19 20.17 6.17
CA THR A 274 7.95 20.00 7.61
C THR A 274 8.09 21.32 8.36
N GLU A 275 9.11 22.12 8.04
CA GLU A 275 9.32 23.43 8.65
C GLU A 275 8.14 24.39 8.39
N GLY A 276 7.74 24.57 7.13
CA GLY A 276 6.66 25.49 6.78
C GLY A 276 5.26 24.97 7.14
N ALA A 277 5.03 23.66 7.06
CA ALA A 277 3.78 23.04 7.49
C ALA A 277 3.55 23.22 9.00
N LEU A 278 4.59 23.08 9.83
CA LEU A 278 4.51 23.32 11.27
C LEU A 278 4.03 24.74 11.60
N GLU A 279 4.59 25.76 10.95
CA GLU A 279 4.22 27.16 11.19
C GLU A 279 2.78 27.45 10.75
N ALA A 280 2.38 26.98 9.56
CA ALA A 280 1.02 27.14 9.06
C ALA A 280 -0.01 26.41 9.93
N VAL A 281 0.26 25.15 10.29
CA VAL A 281 -0.62 24.33 11.14
C VAL A 281 -0.86 24.99 12.50
N LEU A 282 0.20 25.49 13.16
CA LEU A 282 0.06 26.18 14.44
C LEU A 282 -0.66 27.52 14.33
N LYS A 283 -0.42 28.29 13.26
CA LYS A 283 -1.10 29.56 12.99
C LYS A 283 -2.61 29.36 12.80
N GLU A 284 -2.99 28.43 11.94
CA GLU A 284 -4.38 28.19 11.55
C GLU A 284 -5.16 27.51 12.69
N TYR A 285 -4.51 26.65 13.48
CA TYR A 285 -5.11 26.10 14.70
C TYR A 285 -5.43 27.21 15.70
N ARG A 286 -4.48 28.11 15.98
CA ARG A 286 -4.71 29.29 16.85
C ARG A 286 -5.89 30.14 16.37
N ALA A 287 -5.99 30.39 15.06
CA ALA A 287 -7.12 31.12 14.49
C ALA A 287 -8.47 30.38 14.69
N ALA A 288 -8.49 29.05 14.55
CA ALA A 288 -9.68 28.22 14.74
C ALA A 288 -10.11 28.01 16.21
N THR A 289 -9.23 28.29 17.18
CA THR A 289 -9.47 28.15 18.63
C THR A 289 -9.51 29.47 19.42
N ALA A 290 -9.34 30.63 18.77
CA ALA A 290 -9.27 31.95 19.42
C ALA A 290 -10.54 32.39 20.18
N GLY A 291 -11.61 31.59 20.20
CA GLY A 291 -12.80 31.79 21.02
C GLY A 291 -12.78 31.11 22.40
N GLY A 292 -11.68 30.45 22.80
CA GLY A 292 -11.54 29.75 24.08
C GLY A 292 -10.30 30.17 24.86
N SER A 293 -10.34 31.32 25.54
CA SER A 293 -9.26 31.80 26.40
C SER A 293 -9.30 31.12 27.77
N GLU A 294 -8.33 30.24 28.06
CA GLU A 294 -7.76 30.07 29.41
C GLU A 294 -6.51 29.16 29.42
N ALA A 295 -6.39 28.21 28.49
CA ALA A 295 -5.30 27.22 28.46
C ALA A 295 -3.90 27.77 28.07
N MET A 296 -3.73 29.07 27.83
CA MET A 296 -2.56 29.60 27.13
C MET A 296 -1.74 30.65 27.89
N ALA A 297 -2.18 31.10 29.07
CA ALA A 297 -1.38 31.98 29.94
C ALA A 297 -0.08 31.31 30.46
N SER A 298 0.02 29.99 30.34
CA SER A 298 1.20 29.19 30.69
C SER A 298 2.20 28.99 29.54
N VAL A 299 1.92 29.47 28.32
CA VAL A 299 2.79 29.22 27.15
C VAL A 299 3.93 30.23 27.03
N GLU A 300 3.75 31.48 27.46
CA GLU A 300 4.83 32.48 27.51
C GLU A 300 5.75 32.34 28.75
N ALA A 301 5.36 31.51 29.73
CA ALA A 301 6.08 31.32 30.99
C ALA A 301 6.88 30.00 31.07
N ALA A 302 6.87 29.18 30.01
CA ALA A 302 7.70 27.97 29.95
C ALA A 302 9.18 28.37 29.81
N GLU A 303 9.99 27.99 30.80
CA GLU A 303 11.38 28.42 30.97
C GLU A 303 12.20 28.39 29.68
N SER A 304 12.94 29.47 29.42
CA SER A 304 13.81 29.60 28.27
C SER A 304 14.97 28.60 28.34
N LYS A 305 14.76 27.40 27.80
CA LYS A 305 15.85 26.49 27.44
C LYS A 305 16.87 27.29 26.60
N PRO A 306 18.17 27.19 26.88
CA PRO A 306 19.17 27.85 26.05
C PRO A 306 19.00 27.41 24.60
N PRO A 307 19.20 28.31 23.62
CA PRO A 307 19.02 27.96 22.21
C PRO A 307 19.90 26.76 21.85
N PRO A 308 19.39 25.80 21.05
CA PRO A 308 20.16 24.63 20.68
C PRO A 308 21.46 25.03 19.97
N LYS A 309 22.54 24.31 20.28
CA LYS A 309 23.89 24.57 19.76
C LYS A 309 23.98 24.55 18.23
N PHE A 310 23.13 23.79 17.57
CA PHE A 310 23.02 23.66 16.12
C PHE A 310 21.59 23.97 15.67
N LYS A 311 21.44 24.57 14.49
CA LYS A 311 20.13 24.91 13.90
C LYS A 311 19.50 23.72 13.17
N GLY A 312 18.16 23.70 13.13
CA GLY A 312 17.41 22.65 12.46
C GLY A 312 17.66 21.25 13.05
N LEU A 313 17.88 21.16 14.36
CA LEU A 313 17.87 19.87 15.05
C LEU A 313 16.46 19.27 15.02
N PRO A 314 16.32 17.96 14.73
CA PRO A 314 15.06 17.26 14.93
C PRO A 314 14.57 17.40 16.37
N ALA A 315 13.25 17.52 16.53
CA ALA A 315 12.60 17.41 17.83
C ALA A 315 12.94 16.04 18.46
N LEU A 316 13.23 16.04 19.77
CA LEU A 316 13.37 14.79 20.51
C LEU A 316 11.97 14.20 20.70
N LEU A 317 11.72 13.05 20.08
CA LEU A 317 10.43 12.36 20.20
C LEU A 317 10.22 11.97 21.69
N PRO A 318 9.14 12.41 22.34
CA PRO A 318 8.83 11.95 23.70
C PRO A 318 8.40 10.48 23.64
N ARG A 319 8.86 9.67 24.60
CA ARG A 319 8.40 8.28 24.76
C ARG A 319 6.89 8.30 25.00
N ARG A 320 6.11 7.60 24.17
CA ARG A 320 4.65 7.52 24.30
C ARG A 320 4.23 6.23 25.00
N VAL A 321 5.03 5.17 24.86
CA VAL A 321 4.69 3.86 25.39
C VAL A 321 5.36 3.62 26.73
N THR A 322 4.56 3.20 27.70
CA THR A 322 5.05 2.74 29.00
C THR A 322 5.30 1.25 28.94
N PHE A 323 6.46 0.84 29.46
CA PHE A 323 6.91 -0.54 29.49
C PHE A 323 6.89 -1.01 30.94
N SER A 324 6.27 -2.16 31.20
CA SER A 324 6.33 -2.83 32.50
C SER A 324 7.04 -4.16 32.36
N TRP A 325 7.97 -4.44 33.25
CA TRP A 325 8.90 -5.56 33.15
C TRP A 325 8.46 -6.73 34.04
N GLN A 326 8.58 -7.94 33.53
CA GLN A 326 8.33 -9.18 34.27
C GLN A 326 9.66 -9.95 34.44
N GLU A 327 9.84 -10.60 35.59
CA GLU A 327 10.85 -11.66 35.72
C GLU A 327 10.37 -12.89 34.96
N GLY A 328 11.30 -13.61 34.31
CA GLY A 328 10.99 -14.35 33.09
C GLY A 328 10.28 -15.70 33.23
N VAL A 329 9.98 -16.24 32.05
CA VAL A 329 9.32 -17.52 31.67
C VAL A 329 7.86 -17.71 32.08
N ASP A 330 7.10 -18.32 31.17
CA ASP A 330 5.77 -18.86 31.43
C ASP A 330 5.83 -20.11 32.33
N GLU A 331 4.67 -20.63 32.75
CA GLU A 331 4.56 -21.83 33.60
C GLU A 331 5.13 -23.12 32.95
N GLY A 332 5.60 -23.06 31.68
CA GLY A 332 6.27 -24.15 30.97
C GLY A 332 7.79 -23.99 30.85
N GLY A 333 8.38 -22.88 31.31
CA GLY A 333 9.82 -22.62 31.18
C GLY A 333 10.25 -22.23 29.75
N GLN A 334 9.32 -21.87 28.86
CA GLN A 334 9.67 -21.23 27.60
C GLN A 334 9.85 -19.72 27.81
N ALA A 335 10.83 -19.15 27.12
CA ALA A 335 10.85 -17.71 26.93
C ALA A 335 9.58 -17.35 26.16
N ILE A 336 8.80 -16.39 26.65
CA ILE A 336 7.53 -15.95 26.05
C ILE A 336 7.82 -15.40 24.64
N GLY A 337 7.74 -16.33 23.69
CA GLY A 337 7.93 -16.11 22.28
C GLY A 337 6.58 -15.82 21.68
N VAL A 338 6.49 -14.71 20.94
CA VAL A 338 5.31 -14.34 20.15
C VAL A 338 4.77 -15.58 19.46
N VAL A 339 3.48 -15.88 19.68
CA VAL A 339 2.76 -16.95 18.98
C VAL A 339 2.71 -16.57 17.49
N LEU A 340 3.69 -17.08 16.76
CA LEU A 340 3.83 -16.97 15.31
C LEU A 340 2.99 -18.09 14.70
N GLY A 341 2.02 -17.73 13.86
CA GLY A 341 0.94 -18.63 13.49
C GLY A 341 -0.23 -18.48 14.46
N GLY A 342 -1.38 -18.07 13.93
CA GLY A 342 -2.65 -18.07 14.64
C GLY A 342 -3.75 -18.53 13.70
N HIS A 343 -4.93 -18.86 14.26
CA HIS A 343 -6.11 -19.04 13.43
C HIS A 343 -6.37 -17.78 12.60
N HIS A 344 -6.93 -18.01 11.40
CA HIS A 344 -7.24 -17.02 10.38
C HIS A 344 -7.86 -15.72 10.94
N ASN A 345 -7.82 -14.66 10.14
CA ASN A 345 -8.68 -13.49 10.39
C ASN A 345 -10.18 -13.92 10.37
N ALA A 346 -11.09 -13.01 10.72
CA ALA A 346 -12.53 -13.30 10.74
C ALA A 346 -13.13 -13.72 9.37
N GLU A 347 -12.34 -13.63 8.29
CA GLU A 347 -12.71 -13.89 6.90
C GLU A 347 -12.02 -15.15 6.33
N GLY A 348 -11.17 -15.84 7.11
CA GLY A 348 -10.48 -17.07 6.68
C GLY A 348 -9.07 -16.88 6.10
N SER A 349 -8.53 -15.66 6.04
CA SER A 349 -7.21 -15.37 5.47
C SER A 349 -6.10 -15.14 6.52
N TYR A 350 -4.84 -15.34 6.12
CA TYR A 350 -3.65 -14.97 6.89
C TYR A 350 -3.22 -13.53 6.55
N THR A 351 -2.58 -12.84 7.50
CA THR A 351 -2.19 -11.42 7.37
C THR A 351 -0.75 -11.22 7.84
N GLN A 352 -0.19 -10.02 7.65
CA GLN A 352 1.12 -9.67 8.19
C GLN A 352 1.21 -9.86 9.72
N GLU A 353 0.13 -9.60 10.45
CA GLU A 353 0.06 -9.79 11.90
C GLU A 353 -0.21 -11.26 12.27
N ARG A 354 -0.84 -12.04 11.40
CA ARG A 354 -1.13 -13.46 11.60
C ARG A 354 -0.63 -14.24 10.38
N PRO A 355 0.70 -14.43 10.25
CA PRO A 355 1.26 -15.20 9.14
C PRO A 355 0.93 -16.69 9.29
N PHE A 356 0.95 -17.40 8.18
CA PHE A 356 1.03 -18.86 8.15
C PHE A 356 2.50 -19.30 8.27
N LEU A 357 2.80 -20.29 9.11
CA LEU A 357 4.13 -20.90 9.15
C LEU A 357 4.23 -21.97 8.07
N ALA A 358 4.79 -21.60 6.93
CA ALA A 358 4.95 -22.51 5.79
C ALA A 358 6.22 -23.36 5.94
N LYS A 359 6.06 -24.67 6.05
CA LYS A 359 7.19 -25.61 6.05
C LYS A 359 7.94 -25.56 4.71
N VAL A 360 9.26 -25.46 4.76
CA VAL A 360 10.10 -25.53 3.55
C VAL A 360 10.10 -26.98 3.04
N LYS A 361 9.56 -27.20 1.83
CA LYS A 361 9.56 -28.50 1.13
C LYS A 361 10.89 -28.76 0.44
N ALA A 362 11.45 -27.73 -0.20
CA ALA A 362 12.78 -27.76 -0.80
C ALA A 362 13.38 -26.36 -0.84
N ALA A 363 14.71 -26.28 -0.79
CA ALA A 363 15.46 -25.07 -1.06
C ALA A 363 16.78 -25.45 -1.74
N ARG A 364 17.15 -24.79 -2.83
CA ARG A 364 18.36 -25.08 -3.59
C ARG A 364 18.99 -23.83 -4.16
N ARG A 365 20.32 -23.74 -4.08
CA ARG A 365 21.11 -22.80 -4.85
C ARG A 365 21.00 -23.17 -6.34
N VAL A 366 20.67 -22.20 -7.20
CA VAL A 366 20.51 -22.41 -8.66
C VAL A 366 21.63 -21.78 -9.49
N THR A 367 22.60 -21.11 -8.84
CA THR A 367 23.86 -20.67 -9.47
C THR A 367 25.04 -21.51 -8.97
N PRO A 368 26.10 -21.74 -9.77
CA PRO A 368 27.27 -22.49 -9.32
C PRO A 368 27.90 -21.95 -8.04
N GLU A 369 28.53 -22.84 -7.26
CA GLU A 369 29.41 -22.42 -6.15
C GLU A 369 30.54 -21.53 -6.66
N GLY A 370 31.01 -20.61 -5.82
CA GLY A 370 32.00 -19.60 -6.20
C GLY A 370 31.51 -18.54 -7.21
N TYR A 371 30.32 -18.70 -7.82
CA TYR A 371 29.74 -17.63 -8.63
C TYR A 371 29.34 -16.44 -7.74
N GLY A 372 29.83 -15.24 -8.07
CA GLY A 372 29.63 -14.00 -7.30
C GLY A 372 28.20 -13.44 -7.30
N LYS A 373 27.20 -14.25 -7.66
CA LYS A 373 25.78 -14.00 -7.43
C LYS A 373 25.14 -15.32 -6.98
N GLN A 374 24.69 -15.39 -5.74
CA GLN A 374 23.90 -16.53 -5.26
C GLN A 374 22.42 -16.28 -5.57
N ILE A 375 21.79 -17.20 -6.29
CA ILE A 375 20.33 -17.24 -6.45
C ILE A 375 19.84 -18.55 -5.82
N VAL A 376 18.76 -18.47 -5.06
CA VAL A 376 18.12 -19.61 -4.41
C VAL A 376 16.70 -19.76 -4.94
N HIS A 377 16.30 -20.98 -5.25
CA HIS A 377 14.91 -21.39 -5.44
C HIS A 377 14.42 -22.04 -4.15
N MET A 378 13.21 -21.69 -3.70
CA MET A 378 12.61 -22.25 -2.49
C MET A 378 11.13 -22.58 -2.72
N GLU A 379 10.70 -23.67 -2.09
CA GLU A 379 9.39 -24.29 -2.23
C GLU A 379 8.76 -24.38 -0.82
N LEU A 380 7.66 -23.68 -0.61
CA LEU A 380 6.99 -23.54 0.68
C LEU A 380 5.67 -24.30 0.67
N SER A 381 5.47 -25.22 1.61
CA SER A 381 4.21 -25.92 1.80
C SER A 381 3.10 -24.95 2.21
N ILE A 382 1.95 -25.03 1.55
CA ILE A 382 0.70 -24.36 1.97
C ILE A 382 -0.39 -25.36 2.34
N ASP A 383 -0.06 -26.65 2.46
CA ASP A 383 -1.00 -27.70 2.89
C ASP A 383 -1.61 -27.38 4.27
N GLY A 384 -2.93 -27.51 4.39
CA GLY A 384 -3.67 -27.21 5.62
C GLY A 384 -3.90 -25.71 5.90
N SER A 385 -3.42 -24.80 5.05
CA SER A 385 -3.58 -23.35 5.23
C SER A 385 -4.85 -22.75 4.60
N ASN A 386 -5.47 -23.42 3.63
CA ASN A 386 -6.50 -22.82 2.76
C ASN A 386 -6.04 -21.54 2.02
N ILE A 387 -4.72 -21.29 1.90
CA ILE A 387 -4.19 -20.21 1.06
C ILE A 387 -4.45 -20.57 -0.41
N GLU A 388 -5.27 -19.78 -1.07
CA GLU A 388 -5.43 -19.79 -2.52
C GLU A 388 -4.55 -18.69 -3.14
N TYR A 389 -3.99 -18.95 -4.32
CA TYR A 389 -3.19 -17.98 -5.07
C TYR A 389 -3.34 -18.24 -6.58
N LYS A 390 -3.06 -17.23 -7.39
CA LYS A 390 -2.97 -17.28 -8.85
C LYS A 390 -1.53 -17.07 -9.33
N PRO A 391 -1.15 -17.59 -10.51
CA PRO A 391 0.08 -17.20 -11.18
C PRO A 391 0.16 -15.67 -11.33
N GLY A 392 1.28 -15.08 -10.89
CA GLY A 392 1.47 -13.63 -10.86
C GLY A 392 1.05 -12.92 -9.56
N ASP A 393 0.49 -13.64 -8.59
CA ASP A 393 0.44 -13.16 -7.21
C ASP A 393 1.84 -13.00 -6.60
N ALA A 394 1.92 -12.19 -5.56
CA ALA A 394 3.04 -12.16 -4.63
C ALA A 394 2.63 -12.73 -3.26
N PHE A 395 3.61 -12.91 -2.39
CA PHE A 395 3.38 -13.18 -0.97
C PHE A 395 4.43 -12.44 -0.13
N GLY A 396 4.03 -12.03 1.07
CA GLY A 396 4.93 -11.40 2.03
C GLY A 396 5.59 -12.44 2.93
N VAL A 397 6.88 -12.26 3.20
CA VAL A 397 7.69 -13.02 4.15
C VAL A 397 8.05 -12.13 5.33
N LEU A 398 7.94 -12.64 6.57
CA LEU A 398 8.44 -11.95 7.77
C LEU A 398 9.87 -12.42 8.11
N PRO A 399 10.91 -11.62 7.84
CA PRO A 399 12.29 -12.05 8.06
C PRO A 399 12.68 -11.98 9.54
N VAL A 400 13.87 -12.50 9.85
CA VAL A 400 14.51 -12.38 11.17
C VAL A 400 15.88 -11.73 10.97
N ASN A 401 16.26 -10.80 11.86
CA ASN A 401 17.61 -10.25 11.90
C ASN A 401 18.64 -11.35 12.23
N ASP A 402 19.87 -11.16 11.74
CA ASP A 402 21.02 -12.03 12.04
C ASP A 402 21.17 -12.21 13.57
N PRO A 403 21.12 -13.46 14.10
CA PRO A 403 21.26 -13.71 15.53
C PRO A 403 22.53 -13.10 16.13
N ASN A 404 23.65 -13.12 15.38
CA ASN A 404 24.92 -12.56 15.83
C ASN A 404 24.86 -11.03 15.96
N LEU A 405 24.13 -10.35 15.06
CA LEU A 405 23.90 -8.91 15.14
C LEU A 405 23.06 -8.55 16.39
N VAL A 406 22.08 -9.39 16.73
CA VAL A 406 21.26 -9.22 17.94
C VAL A 406 22.08 -9.49 19.20
N ASP A 407 22.93 -10.52 19.21
CA ASP A 407 23.82 -10.85 20.32
C ASP A 407 24.85 -9.74 20.59
N ASP A 408 25.56 -9.30 19.55
CA ASP A 408 26.51 -8.18 19.64
C ASP A 408 25.83 -6.89 20.12
N LEU A 409 24.58 -6.63 19.69
CA LEU A 409 23.82 -5.45 20.09
C LEU A 409 23.38 -5.54 21.57
N LEU A 410 22.85 -6.67 22.01
CA LEU A 410 22.52 -6.92 23.42
C LEU A 410 23.76 -6.76 24.32
N GLN A 411 24.90 -7.32 23.90
CA GLN A 411 26.18 -7.18 24.60
C GLN A 411 26.64 -5.71 24.66
N ARG A 412 26.57 -4.97 23.53
CA ARG A 412 26.94 -3.54 23.47
C ARG A 412 26.02 -2.65 24.32
N LEU A 413 24.76 -3.03 24.50
CA LEU A 413 23.81 -2.33 25.36
C LEU A 413 23.91 -2.74 26.84
N GLY A 414 24.59 -3.85 27.16
CA GLY A 414 24.55 -4.45 28.49
C GLY A 414 23.15 -4.95 28.87
N ALA A 415 22.35 -5.34 27.88
CA ALA A 415 20.93 -5.67 28.04
C ALA A 415 20.72 -7.19 28.12
N ASP A 416 19.93 -7.63 29.09
CA ASP A 416 19.45 -9.02 29.16
C ASP A 416 18.32 -9.23 28.14
N GLY A 417 18.65 -9.97 27.07
CA GLY A 417 17.72 -10.32 26.00
C GLY A 417 16.55 -11.22 26.42
N SER A 418 16.63 -11.90 27.58
CA SER A 418 15.59 -12.80 28.08
C SER A 418 14.46 -12.08 28.81
N ARG A 419 14.69 -10.85 29.27
CA ARG A 419 13.68 -10.05 30.00
C ARG A 419 12.46 -9.82 29.13
N VAL A 420 11.28 -10.03 29.72
CA VAL A 420 9.97 -9.84 29.08
C VAL A 420 9.39 -8.51 29.50
N PHE A 421 8.82 -7.78 28.53
CA PHE A 421 8.08 -6.55 28.77
C PHE A 421 6.63 -6.68 28.30
N GLU A 422 5.77 -5.97 29.01
CA GLU A 422 4.45 -5.54 28.57
C GLU A 422 4.52 -4.09 28.09
N ALA A 423 3.77 -3.76 27.03
CA ALA A 423 3.71 -2.43 26.44
C ALA A 423 2.29 -1.87 26.52
N SER A 424 2.12 -0.62 26.96
CA SER A 424 0.79 0.00 27.12
C SER A 424 0.04 0.26 25.81
N GLU A 425 0.75 0.29 24.69
CA GLU A 425 0.21 0.48 23.34
C GLU A 425 1.01 -0.39 22.35
N ALA A 426 0.47 -0.63 21.15
CA ALA A 426 1.17 -1.40 20.13
C ALA A 426 2.39 -0.64 19.57
N VAL A 427 3.56 -1.28 19.59
CA VAL A 427 4.84 -0.74 19.09
C VAL A 427 5.40 -1.70 18.04
N ASN A 428 5.79 -1.23 16.85
CA ASN A 428 6.44 -2.04 15.80
C ASN A 428 5.77 -3.42 15.53
N SER A 429 4.43 -3.45 15.59
CA SER A 429 3.59 -4.66 15.50
C SER A 429 3.96 -5.77 16.51
N ILE A 430 4.67 -5.44 17.58
CA ILE A 430 4.98 -6.31 18.70
C ILE A 430 3.68 -6.65 19.44
N ARG A 431 3.43 -7.96 19.59
CA ARG A 431 2.45 -8.45 20.56
C ARG A 431 3.17 -8.64 21.89
N ALA A 432 2.80 -7.82 22.85
CA ALA A 432 3.19 -8.04 24.24
C ALA A 432 2.31 -9.15 24.88
N PRO A 433 2.80 -9.90 25.88
CA PRO A 433 4.17 -9.87 26.42
C PRO A 433 5.23 -10.34 25.41
N CYS A 434 6.40 -9.70 25.39
CA CYS A 434 7.48 -9.99 24.44
C CYS A 434 8.86 -9.86 25.10
N SER A 435 9.82 -10.72 24.72
CA SER A 435 11.20 -10.60 25.18
C SER A 435 11.98 -9.55 24.38
N VAL A 436 12.98 -8.92 25.01
CA VAL A 436 13.88 -7.96 24.33
C VAL A 436 14.54 -8.58 23.10
N ARG A 437 15.01 -9.83 23.21
CA ARG A 437 15.56 -10.57 22.07
C ARG A 437 14.54 -10.73 20.96
N ALA A 438 13.31 -11.15 21.24
CA ALA A 438 12.29 -11.31 20.21
C ALA A 438 11.95 -9.98 19.50
N ALA A 439 11.85 -8.88 20.26
CA ALA A 439 11.64 -7.54 19.71
C ALA A 439 12.77 -7.13 18.73
N LEU A 440 14.03 -7.26 19.15
CA LEU A 440 15.18 -6.93 18.30
C LEU A 440 15.37 -7.91 17.12
N SER A 441 15.03 -9.19 17.29
CA SER A 441 15.17 -10.20 16.23
C SER A 441 14.09 -10.09 15.14
N ARG A 442 12.84 -9.76 15.49
CA ARG A 442 11.68 -9.91 14.57
C ARG A 442 10.88 -8.64 14.32
N HIS A 443 11.05 -7.60 15.12
CA HIS A 443 10.17 -6.43 15.09
C HIS A 443 10.88 -5.11 14.84
N CYS A 444 12.18 -4.98 15.17
CA CYS A 444 12.95 -3.76 14.93
C CYS A 444 13.88 -3.92 13.73
N ASP A 445 13.95 -2.93 12.84
CA ASP A 445 15.03 -2.85 11.84
C ASP A 445 16.31 -2.37 12.51
N LEU A 446 17.35 -3.20 12.46
CA LEU A 446 18.68 -2.91 13.02
C LEU A 446 19.69 -2.48 11.95
N THR A 447 19.33 -2.57 10.67
CA THR A 447 20.22 -2.62 9.51
C THR A 447 20.15 -1.41 8.60
N THR A 448 18.96 -0.81 8.46
CA THR A 448 18.75 0.41 7.65
C THR A 448 19.49 1.60 8.28
N PRO A 449 20.12 2.49 7.47
CA PRO A 449 20.80 3.68 7.99
C PRO A 449 19.90 4.55 8.89
N ALA A 450 20.45 5.03 10.01
CA ALA A 450 19.68 5.73 11.01
C ALA A 450 19.10 7.06 10.48
N LYS A 451 17.77 7.23 10.61
CA LYS A 451 17.09 8.51 10.34
C LYS A 451 17.55 9.57 11.35
N LYS A 452 17.53 10.85 10.95
CA LYS A 452 17.94 11.99 11.81
C LYS A 452 17.25 12.01 13.19
N SER A 453 16.00 11.57 13.29
CA SER A 453 15.26 11.41 14.56
C SER A 453 15.89 10.38 15.51
N LEU A 454 16.31 9.22 14.99
CA LEU A 454 17.02 8.20 15.76
C LEU A 454 18.41 8.70 16.18
N ILE A 455 19.14 9.36 15.28
CA ILE A 455 20.43 9.98 15.61
C ILE A 455 20.28 11.02 16.74
N ARG A 456 19.19 11.82 16.74
CA ARG A 456 18.90 12.75 17.84
C ARG A 456 18.69 12.02 19.17
N LEU A 457 17.95 10.92 19.19
CA LEU A 457 17.76 10.09 20.39
C LEU A 457 19.09 9.52 20.90
N LEU A 458 19.92 9.00 20.00
CA LEU A 458 21.25 8.47 20.33
C LEU A 458 22.16 9.57 20.92
N ALA A 459 22.11 10.79 20.38
CA ALA A 459 22.88 11.93 20.91
C ALA A 459 22.47 12.30 22.35
N GLU A 460 21.18 12.27 22.67
CA GLU A 460 20.69 12.49 24.04
C GLU A 460 21.04 11.35 25.00
N SER A 461 21.42 10.18 24.45
CA SER A 461 21.86 9.00 25.20
C SER A 461 23.37 8.92 25.39
N CYS A 462 24.15 9.94 25.00
CA CYS A 462 25.60 9.99 25.18
C CYS A 462 26.00 10.66 26.50
N ASP A 463 26.86 10.00 27.28
CA ASP A 463 27.49 10.57 28.47
C ASP A 463 28.65 11.54 28.11
N ASP A 464 29.36 11.32 27.00
CA ASP A 464 30.43 12.22 26.55
C ASP A 464 29.87 13.39 25.72
N VAL A 465 30.27 14.60 26.09
CA VAL A 465 29.76 15.85 25.48
C VAL A 465 30.20 16.00 24.03
N LYS A 466 31.39 15.49 23.64
CA LYS A 466 31.87 15.58 22.25
C LYS A 466 31.15 14.58 21.36
N GLU A 467 30.96 13.35 21.83
CA GLU A 467 30.15 12.34 21.12
C GLU A 467 28.70 12.83 20.93
N LYS A 468 28.11 13.42 21.99
CA LYS A 468 26.80 14.06 21.91
C LYS A 468 26.76 15.20 20.88
N ASP A 469 27.70 16.13 20.96
CA ASP A 469 27.79 17.28 20.04
C ASP A 469 27.99 16.83 18.58
N ASP A 470 28.75 15.76 18.34
CA ASP A 470 29.01 15.22 17.01
C ASP A 470 27.75 14.61 16.39
N LEU A 471 27.00 13.79 17.14
CA LEU A 471 25.73 13.24 16.71
C LEU A 471 24.65 14.33 16.52
N LEU A 472 24.62 15.35 17.39
CA LEU A 472 23.74 16.51 17.21
C LEU A 472 24.09 17.29 15.94
N LEU A 473 25.38 17.50 15.65
CA LEU A 473 25.80 18.12 14.40
C LEU A 473 25.32 17.27 13.21
N ILE A 474 25.56 15.96 13.19
CA ILE A 474 25.16 15.06 12.10
C ILE A 474 23.65 15.12 11.84
N CYS A 475 22.80 15.15 12.86
CA CYS A 475 21.34 15.19 12.66
C CYS A 475 20.76 16.58 12.37
N SER A 476 21.52 17.65 12.56
CA SER A 476 21.11 19.05 12.31
C SER A 476 20.91 19.39 10.82
N ALA A 477 20.44 20.61 10.54
CA ALA A 477 20.45 21.16 9.18
C ALA A 477 21.88 21.51 8.72
N GLU A 478 22.72 22.00 9.64
CA GLU A 478 24.12 22.38 9.37
C GLU A 478 25.00 21.17 9.01
N GLY A 479 24.68 20.00 9.56
CA GLY A 479 25.38 18.74 9.30
C GLY A 479 24.91 17.96 8.07
N LYS A 480 24.01 18.48 7.22
CA LYS A 480 23.52 17.77 6.01
C LYS A 480 24.63 17.12 5.15
N PRO A 481 25.80 17.73 4.92
CA PRO A 481 26.90 17.08 4.20
C PRO A 481 27.51 15.88 4.94
N ARG A 482 27.62 15.96 6.28
CA ARG A 482 28.10 14.84 7.12
C ARG A 482 27.09 13.72 7.18
N TYR A 483 25.80 14.02 7.34
CA TYR A 483 24.72 13.02 7.28
C TYR A 483 24.77 12.23 5.97
N LYS A 484 24.89 12.91 4.83
CA LYS A 484 25.01 12.24 3.53
C LYS A 484 26.19 11.27 3.48
N LYS A 485 27.39 11.73 3.84
CA LYS A 485 28.62 10.93 3.76
C LYS A 485 28.68 9.80 4.80
N GLU A 486 28.44 10.13 6.06
CA GLU A 486 28.70 9.25 7.20
C GLU A 486 27.52 8.32 7.51
N ILE A 487 26.30 8.64 7.04
CA ILE A 487 25.11 7.82 7.25
C ILE A 487 24.59 7.23 5.93
N LEU A 488 24.33 8.05 4.90
CA LEU A 488 23.69 7.55 3.65
C LEU A 488 24.67 6.80 2.72
N GLU A 489 25.89 7.30 2.55
CA GLU A 489 26.93 6.69 1.69
C GLU A 489 27.68 5.56 2.42
N ALA A 490 28.06 5.76 3.68
CA ALA A 490 28.77 4.75 4.48
C ALA A 490 27.86 3.65 5.06
N GLN A 491 26.55 3.90 5.14
CA GLN A 491 25.51 2.99 5.66
C GLN A 491 25.91 2.21 6.93
N PRO A 492 26.20 2.91 8.06
CA PRO A 492 26.36 2.27 9.36
C PRO A 492 25.01 1.71 9.83
N ASN A 493 25.02 0.47 10.34
CA ASN A 493 23.88 -0.08 11.04
C ASN A 493 23.84 0.44 12.50
N LEU A 494 22.82 0.09 13.28
CA LEU A 494 22.69 0.57 14.67
C LEU A 494 23.92 0.19 15.54
N LEU A 495 24.41 -1.04 15.38
CA LEU A 495 25.56 -1.55 16.14
C LEU A 495 26.85 -0.82 15.77
N ASP A 496 27.06 -0.48 14.50
CA ASP A 496 28.21 0.32 14.04
C ASP A 496 28.20 1.73 14.64
N LEU A 497 27.03 2.37 14.72
CA LEU A 497 26.89 3.67 15.39
C LEU A 497 27.22 3.55 16.89
N LEU A 498 26.66 2.57 17.58
CA LEU A 498 26.97 2.35 19.00
C LEU A 498 28.44 1.98 19.24
N ARG A 499 29.11 1.31 18.29
CA ARG A 499 30.56 1.06 18.35
C ARG A 499 31.38 2.32 18.08
N ALA A 500 30.92 3.21 17.20
CA ALA A 500 31.57 4.49 16.89
C ALA A 500 31.42 5.54 18.01
N TYR A 501 30.34 5.47 18.80
CA TYR A 501 30.07 6.36 19.94
C TYR A 501 29.95 5.55 21.26
N PRO A 502 31.08 5.17 21.91
CA PRO A 502 31.09 4.32 23.10
C PRO A 502 30.33 4.87 24.33
N SER A 503 30.19 6.19 24.46
CA SER A 503 29.40 6.81 25.53
C SER A 503 27.89 6.73 25.29
N CYS A 504 27.46 6.40 24.08
CA CYS A 504 26.04 6.25 23.73
C CYS A 504 25.44 5.01 24.41
N ARG A 505 24.49 5.21 25.31
CA ARG A 505 23.83 4.19 26.13
C ARG A 505 22.30 4.35 26.12
N PRO A 506 21.66 4.23 24.95
CA PRO A 506 20.20 4.31 24.84
C PRO A 506 19.55 3.16 25.63
N LYS A 507 18.40 3.43 26.24
CA LYS A 507 17.65 2.37 26.92
C LYS A 507 16.95 1.48 25.90
N VAL A 508 16.78 0.20 26.26
CA VAL A 508 16.11 -0.78 25.39
C VAL A 508 14.70 -0.35 25.02
N GLU A 509 13.95 0.24 25.96
CA GLU A 509 12.59 0.73 25.69
C GLU A 509 12.56 1.84 24.64
N ASP A 510 13.55 2.73 24.64
CA ASP A 510 13.64 3.81 23.65
C ASP A 510 14.01 3.24 22.26
N LEU A 511 14.90 2.25 22.20
CA LEU A 511 15.19 1.54 20.95
C LEU A 511 13.95 0.79 20.42
N VAL A 512 13.21 0.10 21.30
CA VAL A 512 12.00 -0.63 20.89
C VAL A 512 10.90 0.32 20.37
N GLU A 513 10.72 1.52 20.95
CA GLU A 513 9.74 2.51 20.43
C GLU A 513 10.22 3.25 19.15
N PHE A 514 11.50 3.60 19.06
CA PHE A 514 12.00 4.53 18.05
C PHE A 514 12.81 3.92 16.90
N LEU A 515 13.19 2.64 16.96
CA LEU A 515 13.66 1.94 15.77
C LEU A 515 12.48 1.74 14.78
N PRO A 516 12.72 1.81 13.45
CA PRO A 516 11.72 1.43 12.47
C PRO A 516 11.26 -0.02 12.67
N ALA A 517 10.01 -0.32 12.31
CA ALA A 517 9.54 -1.70 12.28
C ALA A 517 10.29 -2.52 11.22
N LEU A 518 10.61 -3.78 11.52
CA LEU A 518 11.20 -4.70 10.56
C LEU A 518 10.15 -5.08 9.51
N ALA A 519 10.26 -4.49 8.32
CA ALA A 519 9.28 -4.68 7.25
C ALA A 519 9.24 -6.12 6.70
N PRO A 520 8.05 -6.62 6.27
CA PRO A 520 7.97 -7.81 5.43
C PRO A 520 8.74 -7.60 4.12
N ARG A 521 9.18 -8.69 3.48
CA ARG A 521 9.70 -8.67 2.11
C ARG A 521 8.76 -9.45 1.20
N GLU A 522 8.33 -8.84 0.11
CA GLU A 522 7.41 -9.44 -0.87
C GLU A 522 8.22 -10.19 -1.96
N TYR A 523 7.68 -11.32 -2.44
CA TYR A 523 8.28 -12.12 -3.51
C TYR A 523 7.20 -12.56 -4.52
N SER A 524 7.45 -12.40 -5.82
CA SER A 524 6.56 -12.85 -6.89
C SER A 524 6.57 -14.38 -7.00
N VAL A 525 5.39 -15.00 -7.08
CA VAL A 525 5.23 -16.46 -7.05
C VAL A 525 5.64 -17.10 -8.39
N SER A 526 6.59 -18.05 -8.36
CA SER A 526 7.11 -18.77 -9.54
C SER A 526 6.47 -20.14 -9.81
N SER A 527 5.25 -20.35 -9.32
CA SER A 527 4.50 -21.60 -9.45
C SER A 527 3.08 -21.36 -9.97
N CYS A 528 2.44 -22.44 -10.41
CA CYS A 528 1.01 -22.48 -10.73
C CYS A 528 0.35 -23.55 -9.86
N PRO A 529 -0.79 -23.28 -9.19
CA PRO A 529 -1.47 -24.24 -8.31
C PRO A 529 -1.80 -25.57 -9.01
N HIS A 530 -2.16 -25.51 -10.29
CA HIS A 530 -2.52 -26.70 -11.09
C HIS A 530 -1.33 -27.63 -11.38
N ALA A 531 -0.10 -27.12 -11.31
CA ALA A 531 1.14 -27.87 -11.54
C ALA A 531 1.96 -28.14 -10.26
N HIS A 532 1.71 -27.38 -9.19
CA HIS A 532 2.48 -27.37 -7.94
C HIS A 532 1.54 -27.38 -6.71
N GLY A 533 0.47 -28.18 -6.77
CA GLY A 533 -0.58 -28.18 -5.76
C GLY A 533 -0.03 -28.35 -4.33
N GLY A 534 -0.44 -27.46 -3.42
CA GLY A 534 0.02 -27.47 -2.04
C GLY A 534 1.40 -26.82 -1.81
N SER A 535 2.01 -26.17 -2.79
CA SER A 535 3.24 -25.38 -2.58
C SER A 535 3.32 -24.06 -3.36
N ILE A 536 3.84 -23.03 -2.69
CA ILE A 536 4.26 -21.77 -3.30
C ILE A 536 5.77 -21.83 -3.57
N HIS A 537 6.16 -21.63 -4.82
CA HIS A 537 7.56 -21.56 -5.22
C HIS A 537 7.97 -20.11 -5.48
N PHE A 538 9.24 -19.78 -5.25
CA PHE A 538 9.82 -18.48 -5.57
C PHE A 538 11.34 -18.59 -5.76
N ALA A 539 11.96 -17.56 -6.34
CA ALA A 539 13.41 -17.42 -6.36
C ALA A 539 13.86 -16.01 -6.03
N PHE A 540 15.01 -15.90 -5.38
CA PHE A 540 15.59 -14.64 -4.94
C PHE A 540 17.10 -14.64 -5.10
N SER A 541 17.67 -13.47 -5.40
CA SER A 541 19.11 -13.24 -5.29
C SER A 541 19.44 -12.97 -3.83
N VAL A 542 20.48 -13.63 -3.29
CA VAL A 542 21.05 -13.22 -2.01
C VAL A 542 21.68 -11.85 -2.19
N VAL A 543 21.41 -10.95 -1.24
CA VAL A 543 21.83 -9.54 -1.31
C VAL A 543 23.03 -9.37 -0.39
N GLU A 544 24.19 -9.15 -1.01
CA GLU A 544 25.41 -8.70 -0.36
C GLU A 544 26.03 -7.56 -1.18
N PHE A 545 26.52 -6.51 -0.50
CA PHE A 545 27.12 -5.35 -1.16
C PHE A 545 28.13 -4.64 -0.26
N GLU A 546 29.10 -3.95 -0.85
CA GLU A 546 30.03 -3.06 -0.13
C GLU A 546 29.44 -1.65 -0.02
N THR A 547 29.49 -1.04 1.16
CA THR A 547 29.11 0.37 1.35
C THR A 547 30.22 1.32 0.93
N GLY A 548 29.92 2.61 0.78
CA GLY A 548 30.95 3.65 0.59
C GLY A 548 31.95 3.78 1.76
N GLY A 549 31.67 3.11 2.89
CA GLY A 549 32.57 2.99 4.03
C GLY A 549 33.47 1.74 4.01
N GLY A 550 33.44 0.93 2.95
CA GLY A 550 34.25 -0.29 2.83
C GLY A 550 33.83 -1.41 3.78
N ARG A 551 32.52 -1.50 4.10
CA ARG A 551 31.94 -2.59 4.88
C ARG A 551 31.00 -3.41 4.01
N THR A 552 31.10 -4.73 4.07
CA THR A 552 30.10 -5.64 3.52
C THR A 552 28.80 -5.55 4.31
N ARG A 553 27.68 -5.48 3.60
CA ARG A 553 26.31 -5.52 4.14
C ARG A 553 25.55 -6.68 3.54
N ARG A 554 24.66 -7.25 4.35
CA ARG A 554 23.83 -8.41 4.03
C ARG A 554 22.36 -8.02 4.14
N GLY A 555 21.58 -8.25 3.09
CA GLY A 555 20.13 -8.03 3.11
C GLY A 555 19.42 -9.02 4.03
N VAL A 556 18.65 -8.51 4.99
CA VAL A 556 18.07 -9.30 6.11
C VAL A 556 17.32 -10.55 5.62
N ALA A 557 16.28 -10.36 4.78
CA ALA A 557 15.41 -11.45 4.37
C ALA A 557 16.14 -12.51 3.51
N THR A 558 16.94 -12.08 2.54
CA THR A 558 17.56 -13.01 1.58
C THR A 558 18.73 -13.79 2.17
N ASN A 559 19.45 -13.24 3.15
CA ASN A 559 20.48 -13.98 3.88
C ASN A 559 19.88 -14.93 4.93
N TRP A 560 18.81 -14.52 5.61
CA TRP A 560 18.07 -15.41 6.51
C TRP A 560 17.43 -16.60 5.74
N LEU A 561 16.81 -16.35 4.58
CA LEU A 561 16.29 -17.41 3.71
C LEU A 561 17.40 -18.28 3.09
N ALA A 562 18.59 -17.73 2.83
CA ALA A 562 19.74 -18.52 2.39
C ALA A 562 20.24 -19.47 3.50
N GLY A 563 20.38 -18.99 4.74
CA GLY A 563 20.71 -19.84 5.89
C GLY A 563 19.67 -20.93 6.15
N ILE A 564 18.38 -20.64 5.92
CA ILE A 564 17.32 -21.67 5.92
C ILE A 564 17.54 -22.69 4.80
N ALA A 565 17.98 -22.28 3.61
CA ALA A 565 18.26 -23.19 2.52
C ALA A 565 19.43 -24.14 2.85
N ASP A 566 20.50 -23.63 3.48
CA ASP A 566 21.65 -24.41 3.91
C ASP A 566 21.29 -25.41 5.03
N ALA A 567 20.43 -25.00 5.97
CA ALA A 567 19.90 -25.87 7.03
C ALA A 567 19.01 -27.01 6.45
N VAL A 568 18.11 -26.68 5.52
CA VAL A 568 17.26 -27.67 4.83
C VAL A 568 18.10 -28.64 3.98
N ALA A 569 19.15 -28.15 3.31
CA ALA A 569 20.12 -29.00 2.60
C ALA A 569 20.90 -29.94 3.55
N SER A 570 21.07 -29.53 4.81
CA SER A 570 21.66 -30.34 5.90
C SER A 570 20.67 -31.31 6.56
N GLY A 571 19.40 -31.31 6.13
CA GLY A 571 18.34 -32.20 6.63
C GLY A 571 17.45 -31.61 7.74
N GLU A 572 17.60 -30.33 8.07
CA GLU A 572 16.76 -29.67 9.07
C GLU A 572 15.35 -29.34 8.56
N SER A 573 14.35 -29.37 9.44
CA SER A 573 12.96 -29.00 9.12
C SER A 573 12.71 -27.55 9.50
N CYS A 574 12.75 -26.65 8.52
CA CYS A 574 12.54 -25.21 8.72
C CYS A 574 11.13 -24.75 8.30
N GLU A 575 10.69 -23.62 8.88
CA GLU A 575 9.42 -22.95 8.56
C GLU A 575 9.65 -21.46 8.30
N VAL A 576 8.85 -20.90 7.39
CA VAL A 576 8.89 -19.49 6.98
C VAL A 576 7.51 -18.86 7.23
N PRO A 577 7.39 -17.84 8.11
CA PRO A 577 6.16 -17.04 8.23
C PRO A 577 5.86 -16.28 6.92
N ILE A 578 4.74 -16.62 6.29
CA ILE A 578 4.23 -16.02 5.06
C ILE A 578 2.80 -15.48 5.20
N PHE A 579 2.42 -14.57 4.32
CA PHE A 579 1.02 -14.16 4.12
C PHE A 579 0.75 -13.87 2.62
N PRO A 580 -0.45 -14.20 2.09
CA PRO A 580 -0.77 -13.96 0.68
C PRO A 580 -0.82 -12.46 0.37
N LYS A 581 -0.36 -12.08 -0.83
CA LYS A 581 -0.36 -10.70 -1.30
C LYS A 581 -0.89 -10.65 -2.74
N PRO A 582 -2.22 -10.82 -2.94
CA PRO A 582 -2.80 -10.98 -4.27
C PRO A 582 -2.54 -9.77 -5.17
N SER A 583 -2.26 -10.06 -6.44
CA SER A 583 -2.21 -9.03 -7.48
C SER A 583 -3.64 -8.69 -7.94
N LYS A 584 -3.78 -7.56 -8.64
CA LYS A 584 -5.04 -7.17 -9.30
C LYS A 584 -4.98 -7.43 -10.80
N ASP A 585 -3.91 -6.92 -11.41
CA ASP A 585 -3.78 -6.81 -12.87
C ASP A 585 -2.67 -7.70 -13.43
N PHE A 586 -1.75 -8.21 -12.59
CA PHE A 586 -0.60 -9.02 -13.04
C PHE A 586 -0.94 -10.51 -13.08
N HIS A 587 -1.83 -10.91 -14.00
CA HIS A 587 -2.20 -12.31 -14.21
C HIS A 587 -2.16 -12.70 -15.68
N HIS A 588 -1.78 -13.94 -15.97
CA HIS A 588 -1.95 -14.52 -17.30
C HIS A 588 -3.45 -14.49 -17.67
N PRO A 589 -3.82 -14.20 -18.93
CA PRO A 589 -5.21 -14.31 -19.38
C PRO A 589 -5.81 -15.68 -19.07
N GLU A 590 -7.09 -15.74 -18.73
CA GLU A 590 -7.81 -17.01 -18.47
C GLU A 590 -8.08 -17.82 -19.77
N ASP A 591 -7.47 -17.42 -20.89
CA ASP A 591 -7.55 -18.04 -22.21
C ASP A 591 -6.14 -18.17 -22.83
N ALA A 592 -5.94 -19.17 -23.69
CA ALA A 592 -4.70 -19.35 -24.45
C ALA A 592 -4.76 -18.78 -25.88
N VAL A 593 -5.83 -18.04 -26.22
CA VAL A 593 -6.12 -17.56 -27.58
C VAL A 593 -5.40 -16.25 -27.86
N ARG A 594 -5.35 -15.35 -26.89
CA ARG A 594 -4.66 -14.06 -27.05
C ARG A 594 -3.15 -14.20 -26.82
N PRO A 595 -2.30 -13.51 -27.61
CA PRO A 595 -0.86 -13.59 -27.42
C PRO A 595 -0.40 -12.96 -26.09
N VAL A 596 0.68 -13.51 -25.54
CA VAL A 596 1.28 -13.08 -24.27
C VAL A 596 2.79 -12.92 -24.45
N VAL A 597 3.28 -11.69 -24.29
CA VAL A 597 4.70 -11.35 -24.28
C VAL A 597 5.13 -11.08 -22.84
N MET A 598 6.17 -11.79 -22.40
CA MET A 598 6.73 -11.76 -21.05
C MET A 598 8.16 -11.25 -21.13
N ILE A 599 8.52 -10.24 -20.34
CA ILE A 599 9.85 -9.60 -20.37
C ILE A 599 10.38 -9.59 -18.94
N GLY A 600 11.31 -10.50 -18.64
CA GLY A 600 11.72 -10.79 -17.25
C GLY A 600 13.17 -11.22 -17.10
N PRO A 601 14.14 -10.29 -17.10
CA PRO A 601 15.53 -10.63 -16.86
C PRO A 601 15.82 -11.00 -15.39
N GLY A 602 16.74 -11.94 -15.20
CA GLY A 602 17.19 -12.42 -13.90
C GLY A 602 16.05 -13.03 -13.08
N THR A 603 15.92 -12.58 -11.83
CA THR A 603 14.81 -13.00 -10.95
C THR A 603 13.44 -12.47 -11.40
N GLY A 604 13.39 -11.51 -12.33
CA GLY A 604 12.17 -11.06 -13.02
C GLY A 604 11.48 -12.15 -13.85
N VAL A 605 12.16 -13.28 -14.12
CA VAL A 605 11.52 -14.43 -14.78
C VAL A 605 10.58 -15.21 -13.85
N SER A 606 10.61 -14.95 -12.53
CA SER A 606 9.90 -15.73 -11.53
C SER A 606 8.41 -15.92 -11.82
N PRO A 607 7.57 -14.87 -11.96
CA PRO A 607 6.14 -15.07 -12.23
C PRO A 607 5.87 -15.68 -13.61
N PHE A 608 6.77 -15.49 -14.58
CA PHE A 608 6.63 -16.06 -15.92
C PHE A 608 6.80 -17.58 -15.96
N ARG A 609 7.59 -18.15 -15.05
CA ARG A 609 7.56 -19.60 -14.78
C ARG A 609 6.13 -20.05 -14.42
N GLY A 610 5.47 -19.33 -13.50
CA GLY A 610 4.08 -19.59 -13.12
C GLY A 610 3.11 -19.45 -14.30
N PHE A 611 3.28 -18.42 -15.14
CA PHE A 611 2.46 -18.18 -16.33
C PHE A 611 2.57 -19.31 -17.36
N VAL A 612 3.78 -19.76 -17.69
CA VAL A 612 3.98 -20.83 -18.69
C VAL A 612 3.42 -22.17 -18.19
N HIS A 613 3.58 -22.49 -16.90
CA HIS A 613 2.91 -23.63 -16.28
C HIS A 613 1.38 -23.53 -16.31
N HIS A 614 0.82 -22.34 -16.08
CA HIS A 614 -0.62 -22.11 -16.18
C HIS A 614 -1.13 -22.24 -17.61
N ARG A 615 -0.41 -21.69 -18.58
CA ARG A 615 -0.70 -21.83 -20.01
C ARG A 615 -0.69 -23.30 -20.44
N LYS A 616 0.25 -24.12 -19.96
CA LYS A 616 0.23 -25.58 -20.18
C LYS A 616 -1.06 -26.24 -19.69
N TYR A 617 -1.60 -25.78 -18.55
CA TYR A 617 -2.90 -26.23 -18.05
C TYR A 617 -4.06 -25.74 -18.93
N LEU A 618 -4.07 -24.47 -19.36
CA LEU A 618 -5.10 -23.97 -20.29
C LEU A 618 -5.13 -24.75 -21.62
N LEU A 619 -3.95 -25.06 -22.18
CA LEU A 619 -3.82 -25.86 -23.39
C LEU A 619 -4.30 -27.31 -23.19
N SER A 620 -4.11 -27.91 -22.01
CA SER A 620 -4.60 -29.26 -21.73
C SER A 620 -6.13 -29.32 -21.60
N LEU A 621 -6.78 -28.22 -21.18
CA LEU A 621 -8.25 -28.10 -21.20
C LEU A 621 -8.83 -27.96 -22.61
N GLN A 622 -8.08 -27.37 -23.55
CA GLN A 622 -8.50 -27.19 -24.95
C GLN A 622 -8.37 -28.47 -25.81
N GLY A 623 -7.67 -29.50 -25.32
CA GLY A 623 -7.54 -30.79 -26.02
C GLY A 623 -6.80 -30.73 -27.38
N GLY A 624 -6.13 -29.61 -27.69
CA GLY A 624 -5.50 -29.36 -29.00
C GLY A 624 -6.44 -28.80 -30.07
N GLU A 625 -7.73 -28.57 -29.77
CA GLU A 625 -8.68 -27.95 -30.69
C GLU A 625 -8.90 -26.47 -30.36
N GLY A 626 -8.53 -25.58 -31.28
CA GLY A 626 -8.77 -24.15 -31.14
C GLY A 626 -7.63 -23.26 -31.65
N ALA A 627 -7.86 -21.95 -31.65
CA ALA A 627 -6.81 -20.98 -31.91
C ALA A 627 -5.93 -20.81 -30.66
N VAL A 628 -4.62 -20.86 -30.85
CA VAL A 628 -3.62 -20.67 -29.79
C VAL A 628 -2.80 -19.44 -30.14
N GLY A 629 -2.83 -18.43 -29.28
CA GLY A 629 -2.03 -17.21 -29.41
C GLY A 629 -0.57 -17.45 -29.08
N GLU A 630 0.32 -16.64 -29.63
CA GLU A 630 1.76 -16.73 -29.39
C GLU A 630 2.11 -16.47 -27.91
N SER A 631 3.01 -17.28 -27.33
CA SER A 631 3.57 -17.04 -26.00
C SER A 631 5.07 -16.83 -26.12
N TRP A 632 5.55 -15.65 -25.76
CA TRP A 632 6.91 -15.21 -26.00
C TRP A 632 7.55 -14.79 -24.68
N LEU A 633 8.72 -15.35 -24.36
CA LEU A 633 9.54 -14.92 -23.23
C LEU A 633 10.83 -14.25 -23.71
N PHE A 634 11.03 -12.99 -23.32
CA PHE A 634 12.32 -12.31 -23.33
C PHE A 634 12.96 -12.48 -21.96
N PHE A 635 13.94 -13.37 -21.89
CA PHE A 635 14.76 -13.63 -20.71
C PHE A 635 16.14 -12.98 -20.86
N GLY A 636 16.80 -12.67 -19.75
CA GLY A 636 18.16 -12.15 -19.78
C GLY A 636 18.91 -12.42 -18.49
N CYS A 637 20.20 -12.72 -18.58
CA CYS A 637 21.07 -12.93 -17.43
C CYS A 637 22.50 -12.48 -17.75
N ARG A 638 23.49 -12.89 -16.96
CA ARG A 638 24.90 -12.60 -17.25
C ARG A 638 25.46 -13.61 -18.23
N GLU A 639 25.32 -14.90 -17.91
CA GLU A 639 25.96 -16.01 -18.61
C GLU A 639 25.02 -17.24 -18.62
N ARG A 640 24.80 -17.85 -19.79
CA ARG A 640 23.85 -18.96 -20.02
C ARG A 640 24.11 -20.14 -19.08
N THR A 641 25.38 -20.43 -18.81
CA THR A 641 25.81 -21.59 -18.03
C THR A 641 25.91 -21.34 -16.52
N LYS A 642 25.61 -20.12 -16.03
CA LYS A 642 25.86 -19.75 -14.62
C LYS A 642 24.67 -19.12 -13.90
N ASP A 643 23.91 -18.23 -14.53
CA ASP A 643 22.78 -17.54 -13.87
C ASP A 643 21.48 -17.49 -14.69
N ALA A 644 21.37 -18.34 -15.71
CA ALA A 644 20.14 -18.56 -16.47
C ALA A 644 19.16 -19.48 -15.72
N ILE A 645 18.47 -18.93 -14.73
CA ILE A 645 17.56 -19.69 -13.89
C ILE A 645 16.37 -20.26 -14.69
N TYR A 646 16.07 -21.54 -14.48
CA TYR A 646 15.01 -22.31 -15.16
C TYR A 646 15.16 -22.45 -16.69
N LEU A 647 16.33 -22.16 -17.27
CA LEU A 647 16.48 -22.16 -18.73
C LEU A 647 16.14 -23.53 -19.36
N ASP A 648 16.61 -24.63 -18.79
CA ASP A 648 16.30 -25.99 -19.27
C ASP A 648 14.78 -26.29 -19.24
N GLU A 649 14.05 -25.70 -18.29
CA GLU A 649 12.60 -25.84 -18.18
C GLU A 649 11.87 -25.00 -19.23
N PHE A 650 12.37 -23.80 -19.54
CA PHE A 650 11.85 -22.97 -20.63
C PHE A 650 12.17 -23.55 -22.02
N ASP A 651 13.37 -24.08 -22.24
CA ASP A 651 13.74 -24.79 -23.48
C ASP A 651 12.78 -25.98 -23.71
N ALA A 652 12.49 -26.78 -22.67
CA ALA A 652 11.48 -27.85 -22.75
C ALA A 652 10.04 -27.36 -22.99
N PHE A 653 9.70 -26.14 -22.57
CA PHE A 653 8.41 -25.51 -22.92
C PHE A 653 8.36 -25.03 -24.36
N VAL A 654 9.49 -24.66 -24.98
CA VAL A 654 9.59 -24.39 -26.43
C VAL A 654 9.44 -25.68 -27.22
N GLU A 655 10.16 -26.74 -26.85
CA GLU A 655 10.07 -28.06 -27.52
C GLU A 655 8.65 -28.64 -27.51
N SER A 656 7.88 -28.39 -26.43
CA SER A 656 6.49 -28.83 -26.30
C SER A 656 5.45 -27.84 -26.87
N GLY A 657 5.89 -26.70 -27.41
CA GLY A 657 5.00 -25.67 -27.98
C GLY A 657 4.12 -24.92 -26.98
N VAL A 658 4.34 -25.12 -25.67
CA VAL A 658 3.65 -24.36 -24.61
C VAL A 658 4.12 -22.90 -24.66
N LEU A 659 5.44 -22.70 -24.74
CA LEU A 659 6.07 -21.44 -25.07
C LEU A 659 6.34 -21.47 -26.58
N THR A 660 5.97 -20.41 -27.30
CA THR A 660 6.18 -20.32 -28.76
C THR A 660 7.61 -19.88 -29.07
N THR A 661 8.12 -18.89 -28.33
CA THR A 661 9.40 -18.24 -28.59
C THR A 661 10.11 -17.91 -27.28
N LEU A 662 11.41 -18.21 -27.20
CA LEU A 662 12.29 -17.84 -26.09
C LEU A 662 13.49 -17.06 -26.63
N ASP A 663 13.53 -15.76 -26.36
CA ASP A 663 14.68 -14.91 -26.67
C ASP A 663 15.51 -14.69 -25.41
N CYS A 664 16.81 -14.94 -25.50
CA CYS A 664 17.74 -14.80 -24.39
C CYS A 664 18.78 -13.71 -24.66
N ALA A 665 18.98 -12.84 -23.66
CA ALA A 665 20.02 -11.81 -23.65
C ALA A 665 21.10 -12.14 -22.60
N PHE A 666 22.30 -12.52 -23.05
CA PHE A 666 23.44 -12.81 -22.17
C PHE A 666 24.38 -11.61 -22.11
N SER A 667 24.33 -10.86 -21.01
CA SER A 667 24.99 -9.56 -20.89
C SER A 667 26.51 -9.61 -20.68
N ARG A 668 27.12 -10.80 -20.62
CA ARG A 668 28.57 -10.99 -20.35
C ARG A 668 29.24 -12.10 -21.17
N GLU A 669 28.59 -12.67 -22.18
CA GLU A 669 29.20 -13.70 -23.05
C GLU A 669 30.04 -13.10 -24.20
N GLN A 670 29.94 -11.80 -24.40
CA GLN A 670 30.68 -11.01 -25.39
C GLN A 670 31.05 -9.63 -24.81
N GLU A 671 31.89 -8.87 -25.52
CA GLU A 671 32.40 -7.57 -25.06
C GLU A 671 31.29 -6.50 -24.95
N GLU A 672 30.41 -6.44 -25.96
CA GLU A 672 29.25 -5.56 -25.95
C GLU A 672 28.11 -6.14 -25.11
N LYS A 673 27.47 -5.31 -24.28
CA LYS A 673 26.37 -5.79 -23.42
C LYS A 673 25.08 -5.93 -24.22
N VAL A 674 24.52 -7.13 -24.22
CA VAL A 674 23.20 -7.42 -24.80
C VAL A 674 22.18 -7.61 -23.68
N TYR A 675 21.08 -6.87 -23.77
CA TYR A 675 19.95 -6.89 -22.84
C TYR A 675 18.62 -7.23 -23.54
N VAL A 676 17.54 -7.38 -22.77
CA VAL A 676 16.23 -7.80 -23.30
C VAL A 676 15.65 -6.78 -24.29
N GLN A 677 15.87 -5.48 -24.08
CA GLN A 677 15.44 -4.43 -25.00
C GLN A 677 16.13 -4.49 -26.37
N ASP A 678 17.33 -5.05 -26.46
CA ASP A 678 18.05 -5.22 -27.73
C ASP A 678 17.43 -6.38 -28.52
N LYS A 679 17.12 -7.49 -27.84
CA LYS A 679 16.35 -8.62 -28.40
C LYS A 679 14.94 -8.24 -28.83
N MET A 680 14.26 -7.37 -28.08
CA MET A 680 12.99 -6.78 -28.52
C MET A 680 13.16 -5.94 -29.79
N GLY A 681 14.27 -5.22 -29.95
CA GLY A 681 14.59 -4.46 -31.16
C GLY A 681 14.78 -5.36 -32.39
N GLU A 682 15.58 -6.44 -32.25
CA GLU A 682 15.76 -7.47 -33.30
C GLU A 682 14.40 -8.03 -33.80
N SER A 683 13.43 -8.16 -32.88
CA SER A 683 12.09 -8.70 -33.10
C SER A 683 10.98 -7.65 -33.32
N GLY A 684 11.34 -6.38 -33.52
CA GLY A 684 10.42 -5.24 -33.45
C GLY A 684 9.22 -5.31 -34.39
N THR A 685 9.37 -5.90 -35.59
CA THR A 685 8.25 -6.03 -36.54
C THR A 685 7.17 -7.00 -36.05
N ARG A 686 7.54 -8.14 -35.46
CA ARG A 686 6.56 -9.10 -34.90
C ARG A 686 5.91 -8.52 -33.64
N LEU A 687 6.70 -7.92 -32.74
CA LEU A 687 6.19 -7.27 -31.53
C LEU A 687 5.19 -6.15 -31.83
N SER A 688 5.48 -5.29 -32.82
CA SER A 688 4.54 -4.25 -33.28
C SER A 688 3.21 -4.86 -33.76
N ASN A 689 3.25 -5.93 -34.56
CA ASN A 689 2.05 -6.59 -35.04
C ASN A 689 1.23 -7.24 -33.91
N LEU A 690 1.90 -7.90 -32.97
CA LEU A 690 1.29 -8.48 -31.77
C LEU A 690 0.53 -7.41 -30.97
N ILE A 691 1.18 -6.27 -30.71
CA ILE A 691 0.63 -5.17 -29.92
C ILE A 691 -0.57 -4.52 -30.62
N LEU A 692 -0.43 -4.16 -31.89
CA LEU A 692 -1.39 -3.32 -32.63
C LEU A 692 -2.55 -4.11 -33.25
N ASN A 693 -2.29 -5.34 -33.71
CA ASN A 693 -3.20 -6.09 -34.59
C ASN A 693 -3.73 -7.40 -33.98
N GLU A 694 -3.09 -7.97 -32.95
CA GLU A 694 -3.45 -9.29 -32.37
C GLU A 694 -3.90 -9.24 -30.89
N ASP A 695 -4.21 -8.05 -30.36
CA ASP A 695 -4.69 -7.84 -28.98
C ASP A 695 -3.75 -8.38 -27.88
N ALA A 696 -2.44 -8.48 -28.14
CA ALA A 696 -1.48 -9.09 -27.23
C ALA A 696 -1.41 -8.43 -25.84
N PHE A 697 -1.12 -9.24 -24.82
CA PHE A 697 -0.74 -8.80 -23.48
C PHE A 697 0.78 -8.67 -23.36
N ILE A 698 1.24 -7.62 -22.71
CA ILE A 698 2.65 -7.35 -22.42
C ILE A 698 2.86 -7.30 -20.90
N PHE A 699 3.72 -8.16 -20.38
CA PHE A 699 4.09 -8.20 -18.97
C PHE A 699 5.59 -7.93 -18.81
N VAL A 700 5.94 -7.02 -17.91
CA VAL A 700 7.35 -6.70 -17.57
C VAL A 700 7.57 -6.97 -16.09
N CYS A 701 8.63 -7.69 -15.73
CA CYS A 701 8.95 -8.02 -14.34
C CYS A 701 10.44 -7.89 -14.03
N GLY A 702 10.79 -7.32 -12.86
CA GLY A 702 12.18 -7.15 -12.42
C GLY A 702 12.53 -5.71 -11.98
N ASP A 703 13.74 -5.25 -12.33
CA ASP A 703 14.26 -3.94 -11.93
C ASP A 703 13.40 -2.76 -12.45
N GLY A 704 12.84 -2.00 -11.51
CA GLY A 704 12.05 -0.79 -11.78
C GLY A 704 12.90 0.47 -12.04
N GLN A 705 14.14 0.52 -11.57
CA GLN A 705 14.96 1.75 -11.65
C GLN A 705 15.49 2.00 -13.06
N HIS A 706 15.93 0.94 -13.76
CA HIS A 706 16.53 1.02 -15.10
C HIS A 706 15.76 0.15 -16.11
N MET A 707 15.73 -1.16 -15.90
CA MET A 707 15.23 -2.12 -16.90
C MET A 707 13.81 -1.84 -17.36
N ALA A 708 12.88 -1.59 -16.42
CA ALA A 708 11.48 -1.31 -16.76
C ALA A 708 11.28 0.01 -17.53
N LYS A 709 12.22 0.96 -17.43
CA LYS A 709 12.22 2.21 -18.23
C LYS A 709 12.75 1.95 -19.63
N ASP A 710 13.86 1.23 -19.74
CA ASP A 710 14.49 0.90 -21.03
C ASP A 710 13.55 0.05 -21.90
N VAL A 711 12.90 -0.95 -21.30
CA VAL A 711 11.86 -1.76 -21.94
C VAL A 711 10.67 -0.90 -22.39
N HIS A 712 10.20 0.03 -21.55
CA HIS A 712 9.10 0.92 -21.93
C HIS A 712 9.48 1.86 -23.09
N ALA A 713 10.67 2.46 -23.05
CA ALA A 713 11.19 3.33 -24.09
C ALA A 713 11.38 2.58 -25.42
N LYS A 714 11.83 1.31 -25.36
CA LYS A 714 11.96 0.43 -26.52
C LYS A 714 10.61 0.00 -27.10
N LEU A 715 9.58 -0.25 -26.28
CA LEU A 715 8.22 -0.48 -26.77
C LEU A 715 7.68 0.74 -27.55
N GLU A 716 7.91 1.96 -27.04
CA GLU A 716 7.54 3.18 -27.76
C GLU A 716 8.32 3.38 -29.07
N GLU A 717 9.59 2.97 -29.11
CA GLU A 717 10.45 2.98 -30.31
C GLU A 717 9.93 2.00 -31.37
N ILE A 718 9.72 0.73 -30.98
CA ILE A 718 9.17 -0.33 -31.85
C ILE A 718 7.83 0.09 -32.47
N LEU A 719 6.93 0.70 -31.67
CA LEU A 719 5.65 1.20 -32.16
C LEU A 719 5.78 2.40 -33.12
N CYS A 720 6.86 3.17 -33.05
CA CYS A 720 7.14 4.22 -34.02
C CYS A 720 7.71 3.64 -35.31
N GLU A 721 8.78 2.84 -35.21
CA GLU A 721 9.56 2.36 -36.36
C GLU A 721 8.83 1.27 -37.16
N HIS A 722 8.22 0.30 -36.47
CA HIS A 722 7.52 -0.82 -37.08
C HIS A 722 5.99 -0.70 -37.01
N GLY A 723 5.45 0.17 -36.14
CA GLY A 723 4.01 0.42 -36.04
C GLY A 723 3.52 1.62 -36.84
N GLY A 724 4.43 2.45 -37.36
CA GLY A 724 4.08 3.68 -38.09
C GLY A 724 3.43 4.77 -37.22
N LEU A 725 3.43 4.62 -35.90
CA LEU A 725 2.89 5.63 -34.99
C LEU A 725 3.87 6.80 -34.83
N LYS A 726 3.33 7.99 -34.58
CA LYS A 726 4.15 9.11 -34.07
C LYS A 726 4.40 8.90 -32.58
N ARG A 727 5.52 9.38 -32.03
CA ARG A 727 5.89 9.15 -30.61
C ARG A 727 4.77 9.43 -29.62
N ALA A 728 4.10 10.59 -29.72
CA ALA A 728 2.97 10.93 -28.85
C ALA A 728 1.77 9.96 -28.96
N ALA A 729 1.55 9.36 -30.13
CA ALA A 729 0.53 8.33 -30.33
C ALA A 729 0.97 6.97 -29.76
N ALA A 730 2.24 6.60 -29.88
CA ALA A 730 2.80 5.39 -29.25
C ALA A 730 2.70 5.46 -27.71
N THR A 731 3.10 6.59 -27.11
CA THR A 731 2.93 6.86 -25.67
C THR A 731 1.47 6.75 -25.24
N ALA A 732 0.56 7.41 -25.97
CA ALA A 732 -0.87 7.36 -25.67
C ALA A 732 -1.46 5.93 -25.82
N TYR A 733 -0.96 5.14 -26.79
CA TYR A 733 -1.41 3.77 -27.00
C TYR A 733 -0.97 2.84 -25.85
N LEU A 734 0.28 2.92 -25.41
CA LEU A 734 0.74 2.14 -24.24
C LEU A 734 -0.01 2.54 -22.96
N GLN A 735 -0.34 3.83 -22.78
CA GLN A 735 -1.21 4.28 -21.68
C GLN A 735 -2.66 3.77 -21.78
N ILE A 736 -3.17 3.51 -23.00
CA ILE A 736 -4.46 2.85 -23.20
C ILE A 736 -4.35 1.36 -22.82
N MET A 737 -3.30 0.66 -23.26
CA MET A 737 -3.07 -0.74 -22.88
C MET A 737 -2.93 -0.94 -21.37
N GLN A 738 -2.24 -0.03 -20.67
CA GLN A 738 -2.16 -0.04 -19.21
C GLN A 738 -3.54 0.07 -18.55
N LYS A 739 -4.38 1.00 -19.02
CA LYS A 739 -5.77 1.15 -18.53
C LYS A 739 -6.68 -0.03 -18.88
N GLN A 740 -6.30 -0.86 -19.84
CA GLN A 740 -7.00 -2.08 -20.25
C GLN A 740 -6.48 -3.34 -19.55
N GLY A 741 -5.44 -3.25 -18.71
CA GLY A 741 -4.77 -4.43 -18.13
C GLY A 741 -3.97 -5.25 -19.15
N ARG A 742 -3.71 -4.70 -20.35
CA ARG A 742 -2.95 -5.34 -21.44
C ARG A 742 -1.47 -5.01 -21.45
N TYR A 743 -1.03 -4.00 -20.70
CA TYR A 743 0.39 -3.74 -20.46
C TYR A 743 0.60 -3.52 -18.96
N VAL A 744 1.23 -4.47 -18.29
CA VAL A 744 1.31 -4.53 -16.81
C VAL A 744 2.77 -4.73 -16.38
N ARG A 745 3.15 -4.12 -15.25
CA ARG A 745 4.52 -4.12 -14.73
C ARG A 745 4.54 -4.56 -13.26
N ASP A 746 5.33 -5.59 -12.95
CA ASP A 746 5.63 -6.06 -11.59
C ASP A 746 7.11 -5.75 -11.29
N THR A 747 7.38 -4.57 -10.74
CA THR A 747 8.74 -4.02 -10.67
C THR A 747 9.13 -3.57 -9.28
N TRP A 748 10.39 -3.80 -8.91
CA TRP A 748 10.96 -3.48 -7.60
C TRP A 748 12.38 -2.89 -7.73
N SER A 749 12.92 -2.43 -6.61
CA SER A 749 14.27 -1.85 -6.45
C SER A 749 15.08 -2.53 -5.35
#